data_AF-A0A7C6WCI2-F1
#
_entry.id   AF-A0A7C6WCI2-F1
#
_cell.length_a   1.000
_cell.length_b   1.000
_cell.length_c   1.000
_cell.angle_alpha   90.00
_cell.angle_beta   90.00
_cell.angle_gamma   90.00
#
_symmetry.space_group_name_H-M   'P 1'
#
loop_
_entity.id
_entity.type
_entity.pdbx_description
1 polymer ?
#
loop_
_entity_poly.entity_id
_entity_poly.type
_entity_poly.pdbx_seq_one_letter_code
_entity_poly.pdbx_strand_id
1 'polypeptide(L)'
;MKKRNRLIKNLTHIFVFLLLAGFIFLVQPIDTYAASVPSGTGVVKVKEGAYLRKRASTSSSRLRLLKKDTKLTIYREVFKSKTSTRARYKWYYVNANGRKGYIRSDCVGSVRYSAVSAKINGKVNYRVGPGLRMKKTGVFRKGTAVTVYMKATPVSSTRGSTSTWYKIKKGSRYYYVSSSYVDIVGSIFVNNTTTSNTTNDNASTNTDKPSTSTSMSQMTNAEFETYMTKQGFPSSYKTKLRALHKAHPEWIFVAKHTGISWSTAVSKQSANGVSLIHASEPLSRRATDSKSFTSGTRNVYKYASTSKKIGQVKNKAKFTVLTEVWKGKTRWCKIKTADGLTGYIQGALYRYSYPSTISGVTNDSDVNIRKGAGTDNAAIKSLSKGTRISIVLQATDKSGNVWYKIRNGSGYAYIIAKYVDVDQTVETKETVTTVKLSEAYPKGASSASLQYRAAPNKNFPGIGNISAGTEFTIIASVNDLFGEVWYQIYLDGDIVYIESENVITVGEIKPTEYPTSITGKTTDALNYRTGPGTSYSVAGTFNSGTKVKITDSVVKNSETWYAIDIDGKEYYSSALYINIDLVAAPLNSVPEITKETKTTKITAKPNTLTGTGSVLEGRWIPKDGSTWFNANSKTVAYYLDPRNFLNEDRIYMFENLSYQKDYQTRAVVSKVLTGTQLPKYGFSSRIFVDAGSIYDISPVFLAARARQETGGGSVAISGKYGVYNPFNIGATSSSNPVMNGINYARKRGWTTQKKAVNGGASFLASGYINAGQNSIYFQKFNVANGLSKLATHQYMTNIQAPYHESYTTKISYKAFGITEEPLTFIIPVYKGMPSSTKLP
;
A
#
# COMPACT_ATOMS: atom_id res chain seq x y z
N MET A 1 16.79 -5.45 -55.26
CA MET A 1 18.10 -6.13 -55.37
C MET A 1 19.12 -5.36 -54.53
N LYS A 2 19.80 -6.06 -53.61
CA LYS A 2 21.06 -5.71 -52.92
C LYS A 2 21.28 -4.25 -52.44
N LYS A 3 21.09 -4.04 -51.13
CA LYS A 3 22.24 -3.87 -50.21
C LYS A 3 21.85 -4.32 -48.80
N ARG A 4 22.60 -5.32 -48.34
CA ARG A 4 22.42 -6.16 -47.16
C ARG A 4 23.73 -6.01 -46.36
N ASN A 5 23.62 -6.02 -45.03
CA ASN A 5 24.64 -6.40 -44.05
C ASN A 5 25.85 -5.47 -43.81
N ARG A 6 25.96 -4.93 -42.57
CA ARG A 6 26.66 -5.58 -41.44
C ARG A 6 26.66 -4.66 -40.21
N LEU A 7 25.93 -5.06 -39.15
CA LEU A 7 26.48 -5.22 -37.80
C LEU A 7 25.42 -5.94 -36.92
N ILE A 8 25.79 -7.16 -36.54
CA ILE A 8 25.04 -8.13 -35.75
C ILE A 8 25.57 -8.04 -34.32
N LYS A 9 24.71 -8.00 -33.29
CA LYS A 9 24.66 -8.95 -32.16
C LYS A 9 23.75 -8.46 -31.02
N ASN A 10 22.78 -9.33 -30.68
CA ASN A 10 22.09 -9.51 -29.41
C ASN A 10 21.06 -8.44 -28.96
N LEU A 11 19.77 -8.73 -29.15
CA LEU A 11 18.85 -9.10 -28.06
C LEU A 11 17.46 -9.43 -28.65
N THR A 12 17.15 -10.72 -28.70
CA THR A 12 15.81 -11.26 -28.97
C THR A 12 14.86 -10.89 -27.81
N HIS A 13 14.26 -9.70 -27.84
CA HIS A 13 13.13 -9.36 -26.98
C HIS A 13 11.83 -9.88 -27.59
N ILE A 14 11.49 -11.13 -27.29
CA ILE A 14 10.13 -11.64 -27.54
C ILE A 14 9.23 -11.08 -26.43
N PHE A 15 8.36 -10.14 -26.82
CA PHE A 15 7.27 -9.61 -26.00
C PHE A 15 6.33 -10.74 -25.56
N VAL A 16 6.50 -11.25 -24.33
CA VAL A 16 5.54 -12.14 -23.65
C VAL A 16 4.64 -11.26 -22.76
N PHE A 17 3.69 -10.56 -23.38
CA PHE A 17 2.87 -9.55 -22.68
C PHE A 17 1.47 -10.02 -22.27
N LEU A 18 1.10 -11.31 -22.39
CA LEU A 18 -0.30 -11.73 -22.20
C LEU A 18 -0.56 -13.09 -21.53
N LEU A 19 0.42 -13.72 -20.89
CA LEU A 19 0.20 -15.01 -20.18
C LEU A 19 0.27 -14.93 -18.67
N LEU A 20 0.58 -13.77 -18.14
CA LEU A 20 0.84 -13.56 -16.73
C LEU A 20 -0.09 -12.42 -16.20
N ALA A 21 -0.74 -11.66 -17.09
CA ALA A 21 -1.87 -10.74 -16.79
C ALA A 21 -3.10 -11.41 -16.10
N GLY A 22 -3.07 -12.73 -15.89
CA GLY A 22 -4.06 -13.50 -15.12
C GLY A 22 -4.01 -13.30 -13.60
N PHE A 23 -3.64 -12.11 -13.14
CA PHE A 23 -3.96 -11.59 -11.80
C PHE A 23 -4.51 -10.15 -11.84
N ILE A 24 -4.89 -9.63 -13.02
CA ILE A 24 -5.70 -8.41 -13.11
C ILE A 24 -7.16 -8.77 -12.86
N PHE A 25 -7.58 -8.80 -11.59
CA PHE A 25 -8.98 -8.49 -11.32
C PHE A 25 -9.21 -7.03 -11.74
N LEU A 26 -10.10 -6.82 -12.71
CA LEU A 26 -10.81 -5.55 -12.82
C LEU A 26 -11.54 -5.32 -11.48
N VAL A 27 -10.91 -4.56 -10.58
CA VAL A 27 -11.51 -4.14 -9.32
C VAL A 27 -12.51 -3.03 -9.62
N GLN A 28 -13.79 -3.40 -9.70
CA GLN A 28 -14.84 -2.52 -9.19
C GLN A 28 -14.79 -2.62 -7.65
N PRO A 29 -15.07 -1.54 -6.89
CA PRO A 29 -14.85 -1.53 -5.45
C PRO A 29 -15.68 -2.64 -4.79
N ILE A 30 -14.98 -3.61 -4.19
CA ILE A 30 -15.59 -4.66 -3.38
C ILE A 30 -15.18 -4.39 -1.95
N ASP A 31 -16.18 -4.13 -1.12
CA ASP A 31 -16.07 -4.03 0.33
C ASP A 31 -15.36 -5.27 0.91
N THR A 32 -14.28 -4.98 1.64
CA THR A 32 -13.54 -5.80 2.61
C THR A 32 -14.37 -6.92 3.25
N TYR A 33 -13.93 -8.20 3.26
CA TYR A 33 -14.39 -9.16 4.29
C TYR A 33 -13.46 -10.37 4.50
N ALA A 34 -13.26 -10.66 5.79
CA ALA A 34 -12.90 -11.91 6.44
C ALA A 34 -13.52 -13.19 5.83
N ALA A 35 -13.02 -14.37 6.26
CA ALA A 35 -13.38 -15.71 5.79
C ALA A 35 -14.79 -15.82 5.15
N SER A 36 -14.84 -16.11 3.86
CA SER A 36 -16.08 -15.95 3.09
C SER A 36 -17.10 -17.04 3.42
N VAL A 37 -18.28 -16.62 3.85
CA VAL A 37 -19.50 -17.43 3.94
C VAL A 37 -19.70 -18.31 2.69
N PRO A 38 -20.09 -19.59 2.84
CA PRO A 38 -20.18 -20.53 1.72
C PRO A 38 -21.22 -20.16 0.65
N SER A 39 -21.05 -20.71 -0.55
CA SER A 39 -22.01 -20.63 -1.66
C SER A 39 -22.83 -21.93 -1.79
N GLY A 40 -24.00 -21.82 -2.43
CA GLY A 40 -24.82 -22.97 -2.82
C GLY A 40 -24.72 -23.29 -4.30
N THR A 41 -25.21 -24.45 -4.71
CA THR A 41 -25.39 -24.82 -6.12
C THR A 41 -26.85 -25.17 -6.38
N GLY A 42 -27.33 -24.88 -7.59
CA GLY A 42 -28.69 -25.22 -8.02
C GLY A 42 -28.77 -25.29 -9.54
N VAL A 43 -29.96 -25.63 -10.05
CA VAL A 43 -30.25 -25.68 -11.49
C VAL A 43 -31.52 -24.91 -11.81
N VAL A 44 -31.62 -24.35 -13.00
CA VAL A 44 -32.88 -23.74 -13.48
C VAL A 44 -33.91 -24.85 -13.70
N LYS A 45 -35.07 -24.78 -13.05
CA LYS A 45 -36.09 -25.85 -13.10
C LYS A 45 -37.25 -25.59 -14.07
N VAL A 46 -37.41 -24.36 -14.54
CA VAL A 46 -38.56 -23.96 -15.37
C VAL A 46 -38.34 -24.43 -16.81
N LYS A 47 -39.37 -25.05 -17.42
CA LYS A 47 -39.32 -25.62 -18.78
C LYS A 47 -38.92 -24.59 -19.84
N GLU A 48 -39.51 -23.40 -19.79
CA GLU A 48 -39.21 -22.28 -20.69
C GLU A 48 -37.88 -21.57 -20.39
N GLY A 49 -37.17 -22.00 -19.33
CA GLY A 49 -35.99 -21.31 -18.81
C GLY A 49 -36.33 -20.10 -17.94
N ALA A 50 -35.30 -19.38 -17.54
CA ALA A 50 -35.43 -18.21 -16.67
C ALA A 50 -34.41 -17.13 -17.02
N TYR A 51 -34.85 -15.88 -17.03
CA TYR A 51 -33.96 -14.75 -17.30
C TYR A 51 -33.05 -14.44 -16.10
N LEU A 52 -31.74 -14.44 -16.36
CA LEU A 52 -30.74 -13.81 -15.51
C LEU A 52 -30.86 -12.29 -15.67
N ARG A 53 -30.90 -11.54 -14.58
CA ARG A 53 -31.18 -10.09 -14.60
C ARG A 53 -30.13 -9.24 -13.91
N LYS A 54 -30.05 -7.96 -14.28
CA LYS A 54 -29.06 -7.01 -13.74
C LYS A 54 -29.31 -6.66 -12.27
N ARG A 55 -30.57 -6.67 -11.81
CA ARG A 55 -30.96 -6.42 -10.40
C ARG A 55 -31.98 -7.47 -9.95
N ALA A 56 -32.18 -7.58 -8.63
CA ALA A 56 -33.24 -8.41 -8.04
C ALA A 56 -34.63 -7.77 -8.25
N SER A 57 -35.07 -7.70 -9.50
CA SER A 57 -36.37 -7.17 -9.93
C SER A 57 -36.76 -7.75 -11.29
N THR A 58 -38.04 -8.10 -11.44
CA THR A 58 -38.64 -8.52 -12.72
C THR A 58 -38.67 -7.40 -13.77
N SER A 59 -38.58 -6.13 -13.34
CA SER A 59 -38.48 -4.97 -14.24
C SER A 59 -37.04 -4.62 -14.65
N SER A 60 -36.03 -5.28 -14.08
CA SER A 60 -34.64 -4.98 -14.42
C SER A 60 -34.20 -5.65 -15.72
N SER A 61 -33.19 -5.08 -16.37
CA SER A 61 -32.71 -5.55 -17.67
C SER A 61 -32.34 -7.04 -17.64
N ARG A 62 -32.78 -7.75 -18.68
CA ARG A 62 -32.51 -9.17 -18.91
C ARG A 62 -31.07 -9.28 -19.46
N LEU A 63 -30.22 -9.99 -18.74
CA LEU A 63 -28.81 -10.18 -19.12
C LEU A 63 -28.61 -11.40 -20.01
N ARG A 64 -29.39 -12.47 -19.79
CA ARG A 64 -29.35 -13.74 -20.54
C ARG A 64 -30.58 -14.59 -20.21
N LEU A 65 -31.12 -15.33 -21.17
CA LEU A 65 -32.06 -16.43 -20.92
C LEU A 65 -31.27 -17.70 -20.54
N LEU A 66 -31.55 -18.27 -19.37
CA LEU A 66 -30.94 -19.52 -18.92
C LEU A 66 -31.92 -20.68 -19.18
N LYS A 67 -31.51 -21.67 -19.96
CA LYS A 67 -32.35 -22.85 -20.27
C LYS A 67 -32.54 -23.72 -19.03
N LYS A 68 -33.57 -24.58 -19.04
CA LYS A 68 -33.75 -25.63 -18.03
C LYS A 68 -32.43 -26.41 -17.83
N ASP A 69 -32.17 -26.83 -16.60
CA ASP A 69 -30.99 -27.58 -16.16
C ASP A 69 -29.66 -26.81 -16.23
N THR A 70 -29.68 -25.52 -16.56
CA THR A 70 -28.50 -24.65 -16.43
C THR A 70 -28.01 -24.63 -14.98
N LYS A 71 -26.76 -25.06 -14.76
CA LYS A 71 -26.10 -25.07 -13.45
C LYS A 71 -25.82 -23.64 -12.96
N LEU A 72 -26.08 -23.40 -11.68
CA LEU A 72 -25.93 -22.12 -11.01
C LEU A 72 -25.03 -22.27 -9.79
N THR A 73 -24.06 -21.37 -9.64
CA THR A 73 -23.44 -21.09 -8.33
C THR A 73 -24.20 -19.94 -7.69
N ILE A 74 -24.68 -20.13 -6.46
CA ILE A 74 -25.51 -19.18 -5.72
C ILE A 74 -24.69 -18.57 -4.59
N TYR A 75 -24.46 -17.26 -4.64
CA TYR A 75 -23.62 -16.57 -3.66
C TYR A 75 -24.39 -15.99 -2.48
N ARG A 76 -25.65 -15.57 -2.71
CA ARG A 76 -26.52 -15.03 -1.66
C ARG A 76 -28.00 -15.06 -2.02
N GLU A 77 -28.83 -15.09 -0.99
CA GLU A 77 -30.26 -14.77 -1.08
C GLU A 77 -30.50 -13.26 -0.96
N VAL A 78 -31.46 -12.74 -1.71
CA VAL A 78 -31.88 -11.35 -1.67
C VAL A 78 -33.40 -11.30 -1.54
N PHE A 79 -33.89 -10.70 -0.47
CA PHE A 79 -35.32 -10.56 -0.20
C PHE A 79 -35.81 -9.19 -0.67
N LYS A 80 -36.99 -9.18 -1.29
CA LYS A 80 -37.69 -8.01 -1.84
C LYS A 80 -38.96 -7.63 -1.05
N SER A 81 -39.26 -8.35 0.03
CA SER A 81 -40.24 -7.97 1.05
C SER A 81 -39.58 -7.81 2.41
N LYS A 82 -40.10 -6.88 3.24
CA LYS A 82 -39.66 -6.67 4.64
C LYS A 82 -40.29 -7.67 5.62
N THR A 83 -41.35 -8.37 5.21
CA THR A 83 -42.21 -9.20 6.09
C THR A 83 -42.54 -10.58 5.51
N SER A 84 -42.39 -10.80 4.19
CA SER A 84 -42.77 -12.04 3.51
C SER A 84 -41.58 -12.87 3.02
N THR A 85 -41.65 -14.19 3.19
CA THR A 85 -40.68 -15.17 2.72
C THR A 85 -41.11 -15.91 1.45
N ARG A 86 -42.25 -15.53 0.85
CA ARG A 86 -42.77 -16.16 -0.39
C ARG A 86 -41.73 -16.08 -1.51
N ALA A 87 -41.59 -17.16 -2.29
CA ALA A 87 -40.53 -17.31 -3.28
C ALA A 87 -40.48 -16.19 -4.34
N ARG A 88 -41.63 -15.61 -4.71
CA ARG A 88 -41.73 -14.46 -5.62
C ARG A 88 -40.98 -13.20 -5.14
N TYR A 89 -40.78 -13.07 -3.83
CA TYR A 89 -40.01 -11.98 -3.23
C TYR A 89 -38.56 -12.36 -2.93
N LYS A 90 -38.14 -13.59 -3.22
CA LYS A 90 -36.79 -14.07 -2.96
C LYS A 90 -36.04 -14.30 -4.26
N TRP A 91 -34.86 -13.72 -4.34
CA TRP A 91 -33.95 -13.80 -5.47
C TRP A 91 -32.64 -14.43 -5.05
N TYR A 92 -31.98 -15.09 -5.99
CA TYR A 92 -30.62 -15.55 -5.83
C TYR A 92 -29.70 -14.67 -6.66
N TYR A 93 -28.58 -14.24 -6.07
CA TYR A 93 -27.47 -13.71 -6.84
C TYR A 93 -26.56 -14.87 -7.23
N VAL A 94 -26.44 -15.10 -8.53
CA VAL A 94 -25.84 -16.32 -9.09
C VAL A 94 -24.76 -16.01 -10.11
N ASN A 95 -23.88 -16.98 -10.33
CA ASN A 95 -23.08 -17.12 -11.54
C ASN A 95 -23.63 -18.29 -12.35
N ALA A 96 -23.97 -18.03 -13.61
CA ALA A 96 -24.34 -19.03 -14.60
C ALA A 96 -23.33 -18.96 -15.76
N ASN A 97 -22.46 -19.97 -15.86
CA ASN A 97 -21.46 -20.10 -16.93
C ASN A 97 -20.62 -18.83 -17.15
N GLY A 98 -20.07 -18.26 -16.07
CA GLY A 98 -19.21 -17.08 -16.10
C GLY A 98 -19.95 -15.73 -16.05
N ARG A 99 -21.28 -15.71 -16.17
CA ARG A 99 -22.08 -14.47 -16.15
C ARG A 99 -22.85 -14.35 -14.83
N LYS A 100 -22.59 -13.27 -14.09
CA LYS A 100 -23.25 -12.99 -12.80
C LYS A 100 -24.53 -12.19 -12.98
N GLY A 101 -25.53 -12.46 -12.14
CA GLY A 101 -26.79 -11.73 -12.14
C GLY A 101 -27.78 -12.27 -11.12
N TYR A 102 -29.03 -11.83 -11.22
CA TYR A 102 -30.11 -12.20 -10.32
C TYR A 102 -31.13 -13.08 -11.03
N ILE A 103 -31.54 -14.16 -10.36
CA ILE A 103 -32.62 -15.05 -10.81
C ILE A 103 -33.65 -15.19 -9.68
N ARG A 104 -34.93 -15.33 -10.02
CA ARG A 104 -35.96 -15.58 -8.99
C ARG A 104 -35.77 -16.95 -8.38
N SER A 105 -36.00 -17.06 -7.08
CA SER A 105 -35.74 -18.30 -6.36
C SER A 105 -36.68 -19.45 -6.74
N ASP A 106 -37.90 -19.14 -7.17
CA ASP A 106 -38.87 -20.13 -7.69
C ASP A 106 -38.53 -20.64 -9.09
N CYS A 107 -37.59 -19.99 -9.80
CA CYS A 107 -37.07 -20.52 -11.06
C CYS A 107 -35.93 -21.54 -10.87
N VAL A 108 -35.48 -21.75 -9.63
CA VAL A 108 -34.37 -22.64 -9.29
C VAL A 108 -34.91 -23.89 -8.59
N GLY A 109 -34.37 -25.05 -8.96
CA GLY A 109 -34.64 -26.33 -8.30
C GLY A 109 -34.09 -26.39 -6.88
N SER A 110 -34.06 -27.60 -6.31
CA SER A 110 -33.47 -27.84 -5.00
C SER A 110 -32.04 -27.30 -4.94
N VAL A 111 -31.76 -26.46 -3.95
CA VAL A 111 -30.44 -25.86 -3.75
C VAL A 111 -29.63 -26.73 -2.79
N ARG A 112 -28.44 -27.14 -3.23
CA ARG A 112 -27.46 -27.83 -2.38
C ARG A 112 -26.55 -26.78 -1.76
N TYR A 113 -26.48 -26.73 -0.45
CA TYR A 113 -25.69 -25.75 0.27
C TYR A 113 -24.37 -26.35 0.74
N SER A 114 -23.31 -25.55 0.68
CA SER A 114 -22.11 -25.77 1.49
C SER A 114 -22.34 -25.16 2.87
N ALA A 115 -21.62 -25.62 3.89
CA ALA A 115 -21.87 -25.25 5.28
C ALA A 115 -20.56 -25.00 6.04
N VAL A 116 -20.56 -24.03 6.96
CA VAL A 116 -19.44 -23.77 7.89
C VAL A 116 -19.95 -23.62 9.31
N SER A 117 -19.19 -24.13 10.26
CA SER A 117 -19.51 -24.00 11.69
C SER A 117 -19.25 -22.57 12.17
N ALA A 118 -20.08 -22.10 13.10
CA ALA A 118 -19.99 -20.78 13.71
C ALA A 118 -20.47 -20.82 15.16
N LYS A 119 -20.10 -19.81 15.95
CA LYS A 119 -20.61 -19.55 17.30
C LYS A 119 -21.26 -18.17 17.33
N ILE A 120 -22.31 -18.05 18.13
CA ILE A 120 -22.97 -16.78 18.36
C ILE A 120 -22.16 -15.96 19.38
N ASN A 121 -21.85 -14.70 19.08
CA ASN A 121 -20.94 -13.88 19.90
C ASN A 121 -21.64 -12.96 20.93
N GLY A 122 -22.97 -12.94 20.90
CA GLY A 122 -23.82 -12.17 21.81
C GLY A 122 -25.28 -12.62 21.74
N LYS A 123 -26.15 -12.10 22.62
CA LYS A 123 -27.58 -12.43 22.57
C LYS A 123 -28.22 -11.86 21.29
N VAL A 124 -28.78 -12.72 20.43
CA VAL A 124 -29.33 -12.29 19.12
C VAL A 124 -30.63 -13.00 18.75
N ASN A 125 -31.58 -12.25 18.18
CA ASN A 125 -32.83 -12.82 17.66
C ASN A 125 -32.59 -13.50 16.31
N TYR A 126 -33.08 -14.73 16.13
CA TYR A 126 -33.17 -15.38 14.82
C TYR A 126 -34.60 -15.35 14.27
N ARG A 127 -34.71 -15.25 12.94
CA ARG A 127 -35.94 -14.89 12.23
C ARG A 127 -36.20 -15.80 11.03
N VAL A 128 -37.43 -15.79 10.52
CA VAL A 128 -37.83 -16.55 9.31
C VAL A 128 -37.22 -16.02 8.01
N GLY A 129 -36.71 -14.78 8.01
CA GLY A 129 -36.08 -14.10 6.88
C GLY A 129 -35.08 -13.04 7.37
N PRO A 130 -34.20 -12.52 6.50
CA PRO A 130 -33.27 -11.48 6.88
C PRO A 130 -34.00 -10.15 7.12
N GLY A 131 -33.64 -9.43 8.19
CA GLY A 131 -34.15 -8.09 8.52
C GLY A 131 -35.01 -8.03 9.77
N LEU A 132 -35.03 -6.86 10.42
CA LEU A 132 -35.65 -6.68 11.73
C LEU A 132 -37.19 -6.77 11.73
N ARG A 133 -37.85 -6.53 10.58
CA ARG A 133 -39.31 -6.62 10.42
C ARG A 133 -39.80 -8.04 10.03
N MET A 134 -38.89 -8.98 9.78
CA MET A 134 -39.25 -10.39 9.58
C MET A 134 -39.64 -11.02 10.92
N LYS A 135 -40.63 -11.93 10.93
CA LYS A 135 -41.12 -12.59 12.14
C LYS A 135 -39.96 -13.19 12.95
N LYS A 136 -39.83 -12.76 14.20
CA LYS A 136 -38.91 -13.34 15.19
C LYS A 136 -39.38 -14.75 15.52
N THR A 137 -38.46 -15.70 15.52
CA THR A 137 -38.76 -17.11 15.85
C THR A 137 -38.11 -17.54 17.17
N GLY A 138 -37.03 -16.89 17.59
CA GLY A 138 -36.41 -17.16 18.88
C GLY A 138 -35.15 -16.34 19.10
N VAL A 139 -34.37 -16.74 20.11
CA VAL A 139 -33.16 -16.05 20.55
C VAL A 139 -32.02 -17.06 20.69
N PHE A 140 -30.84 -16.74 20.17
CA PHE A 140 -29.60 -17.42 20.53
C PHE A 140 -28.88 -16.67 21.65
N ARG A 141 -28.21 -17.43 22.51
CA ARG A 141 -27.32 -16.91 23.55
C ARG A 141 -25.88 -16.93 23.02
N LYS A 142 -25.01 -16.09 23.61
CA LYS A 142 -23.57 -16.13 23.36
C LYS A 142 -23.04 -17.56 23.54
N GLY A 143 -22.11 -17.99 22.68
CA GLY A 143 -21.53 -19.32 22.64
C GLY A 143 -22.34 -20.37 21.88
N THR A 144 -23.60 -20.08 21.50
CA THR A 144 -24.43 -21.08 20.79
C THR A 144 -23.78 -21.47 19.47
N ALA A 145 -23.50 -22.76 19.28
CA ALA A 145 -23.00 -23.28 18.02
C ALA A 145 -24.11 -23.26 16.96
N VAL A 146 -23.79 -22.74 15.77
CA VAL A 146 -24.70 -22.68 14.62
C VAL A 146 -23.93 -23.05 13.36
N THR A 147 -24.63 -23.60 12.36
CA THR A 147 -24.05 -23.85 11.05
C THR A 147 -24.54 -22.81 10.05
N VAL A 148 -23.62 -22.09 9.42
CA VAL A 148 -23.88 -21.06 8.41
C VAL A 148 -23.81 -21.66 7.01
N TYR A 149 -24.84 -21.43 6.21
CA TYR A 149 -24.96 -22.00 4.86
C TYR A 149 -24.80 -20.98 3.73
N MET A 150 -25.24 -19.73 3.93
CA MET A 150 -25.16 -18.71 2.87
C MET A 150 -25.41 -17.30 3.42
N LYS A 151 -24.94 -16.28 2.69
CA LYS A 151 -25.33 -14.89 2.91
C LYS A 151 -26.78 -14.62 2.48
N ALA A 152 -27.44 -13.72 3.17
CA ALA A 152 -28.76 -13.22 2.85
C ALA A 152 -28.81 -11.68 3.01
N THR A 153 -29.53 -11.01 2.12
CA THR A 153 -29.68 -9.55 2.13
C THR A 153 -31.17 -9.18 2.27
N PRO A 154 -31.54 -8.36 3.27
CA PRO A 154 -32.90 -7.87 3.43
C PRO A 154 -33.24 -6.76 2.40
N VAL A 155 -34.53 -6.38 2.35
CA VAL A 155 -34.93 -5.12 1.71
C VAL A 155 -34.37 -3.96 2.51
N SER A 156 -33.48 -3.19 1.90
CA SER A 156 -32.95 -1.95 2.47
C SER A 156 -34.09 -1.00 2.88
N SER A 157 -34.07 -0.50 4.11
CA SER A 157 -34.93 0.60 4.58
C SER A 157 -34.38 1.99 4.26
N THR A 158 -33.11 2.08 3.85
CA THR A 158 -32.38 3.32 3.56
C THR A 158 -31.29 3.05 2.51
N ARG A 159 -31.33 3.77 1.38
CA ARG A 159 -30.33 3.70 0.29
C ARG A 159 -28.93 3.89 0.90
N GLY A 160 -28.15 2.80 0.99
CA GLY A 160 -26.77 2.82 1.50
C GLY A 160 -26.46 1.91 2.70
N SER A 161 -27.45 1.30 3.37
CA SER A 161 -27.19 0.34 4.46
C SER A 161 -27.12 -1.11 3.94
N THR A 162 -25.98 -1.78 4.17
CA THR A 162 -25.63 -3.15 3.71
C THR A 162 -25.66 -4.17 4.85
N SER A 163 -26.68 -4.15 5.71
CA SER A 163 -26.79 -5.16 6.78
C SER A 163 -26.86 -6.58 6.19
N THR A 164 -25.78 -7.34 6.34
CA THR A 164 -25.68 -8.73 5.89
C THR A 164 -26.26 -9.65 6.96
N TRP A 165 -27.00 -10.66 6.53
CA TRP A 165 -27.57 -11.70 7.40
C TRP A 165 -27.04 -13.06 6.95
N TYR A 166 -26.99 -14.02 7.86
CA TYR A 166 -26.59 -15.39 7.57
C TYR A 166 -27.77 -16.34 7.67
N LYS A 167 -27.90 -17.22 6.67
CA LYS A 167 -28.80 -18.36 6.68
C LYS A 167 -28.17 -19.48 7.48
N ILE A 168 -28.89 -19.94 8.50
CA ILE A 168 -28.45 -20.98 9.43
C ILE A 168 -29.51 -22.08 9.50
N LYS A 169 -29.14 -23.29 9.92
CA LYS A 169 -30.07 -24.40 10.10
C LYS A 169 -30.24 -24.73 11.57
N LYS A 170 -31.48 -25.00 11.99
CA LYS A 170 -31.83 -25.51 13.33
C LYS A 170 -32.91 -26.58 13.16
N GLY A 171 -32.59 -27.82 13.52
CA GLY A 171 -33.41 -28.98 13.17
C GLY A 171 -33.55 -29.15 11.65
N SER A 172 -34.77 -29.42 11.16
CA SER A 172 -35.07 -29.52 9.73
C SER A 172 -35.32 -28.17 9.03
N ARG A 173 -35.34 -27.05 9.77
CA ARG A 173 -35.73 -25.72 9.26
C ARG A 173 -34.55 -24.74 9.19
N TYR A 174 -34.66 -23.80 8.25
CA TYR A 174 -33.69 -22.71 8.06
C TYR A 174 -34.18 -21.40 8.67
N TYR A 175 -33.26 -20.66 9.29
CA TYR A 175 -33.48 -19.36 9.91
C TYR A 175 -32.40 -18.36 9.50
N TYR A 176 -32.58 -17.10 9.89
CA TYR A 176 -31.66 -16.01 9.58
C TYR A 176 -31.28 -15.23 10.84
N VAL A 177 -30.01 -14.89 10.93
CA VAL A 177 -29.42 -14.11 12.04
C VAL A 177 -28.53 -12.99 11.46
N SER A 178 -28.44 -11.86 12.16
CA SER A 178 -27.57 -10.74 11.74
C SER A 178 -26.11 -11.21 11.74
N SER A 179 -25.37 -10.93 10.66
CA SER A 179 -23.98 -11.40 10.55
C SER A 179 -23.05 -10.85 11.63
N SER A 180 -23.37 -9.68 12.20
CA SER A 180 -22.62 -9.06 13.30
C SER A 180 -22.58 -9.89 14.58
N TYR A 181 -23.46 -10.88 14.72
CA TYR A 181 -23.58 -11.72 15.92
C TYR A 181 -23.06 -13.16 15.72
N VAL A 182 -22.39 -13.42 14.60
CA VAL A 182 -21.97 -14.77 14.23
C VAL A 182 -20.47 -14.77 13.97
N ASP A 183 -19.73 -15.46 14.84
CA ASP A 183 -18.31 -15.74 14.68
C ASP A 183 -18.17 -17.08 13.97
N ILE A 184 -17.74 -17.06 12.71
CA ILE A 184 -17.50 -18.30 11.98
C ILE A 184 -16.28 -19.00 12.61
N VAL A 185 -16.46 -20.22 13.12
CA VAL A 185 -15.42 -20.98 13.80
C VAL A 185 -14.37 -21.35 12.76
N GLY A 186 -13.15 -20.86 13.00
CA GLY A 186 -12.10 -20.68 11.99
C GLY A 186 -11.40 -19.31 12.08
N SER A 187 -11.78 -18.47 13.05
CA SER A 187 -10.97 -17.37 13.59
C SER A 187 -10.35 -17.77 14.92
N ILE A 188 -9.02 -17.93 14.97
CA ILE A 188 -8.27 -18.24 16.20
C ILE A 188 -7.93 -16.92 16.90
N PHE A 189 -8.92 -16.29 17.54
CA PHE A 189 -8.68 -15.21 18.51
C PHE A 189 -9.78 -15.20 19.57
N VAL A 190 -9.59 -15.97 20.65
CA VAL A 190 -9.84 -15.52 22.04
C VAL A 190 -8.79 -16.19 22.94
N ASN A 191 -8.08 -15.39 23.72
CA ASN A 191 -7.09 -15.81 24.72
C ASN A 191 -7.76 -16.41 25.97
N ASN A 192 -7.25 -17.59 26.37
CA ASN A 192 -6.82 -18.08 27.70
C ASN A 192 -7.57 -17.73 29.01
N THR A 193 -7.88 -18.77 29.81
CA THR A 193 -7.44 -18.93 31.22
C THR A 193 -7.71 -20.36 31.73
N THR A 194 -6.65 -21.02 32.23
CA THR A 194 -6.52 -21.94 33.40
C THR A 194 -7.63 -22.99 33.64
N THR A 195 -7.34 -24.29 33.79
CA THR A 195 -6.56 -24.91 34.89
C THR A 195 -5.99 -26.29 34.52
N SER A 196 -4.89 -26.62 35.18
CA SER A 196 -4.24 -27.93 35.25
C SER A 196 -5.20 -29.08 35.56
N ASN A 197 -4.93 -30.26 34.99
CA ASN A 197 -4.78 -31.48 35.79
C ASN A 197 -4.03 -32.56 35.01
N THR A 198 -3.10 -33.16 35.74
CA THR A 198 -2.31 -34.35 35.48
C THR A 198 -3.14 -35.57 35.09
N THR A 199 -2.61 -36.41 34.20
CA THR A 199 -2.38 -37.84 34.47
C THR A 199 -1.48 -38.42 33.38
N ASN A 200 -0.56 -39.27 33.85
CA ASN A 200 0.38 -40.06 33.07
C ASN A 200 -0.33 -40.99 32.09
N ASP A 201 0.32 -41.32 30.98
CA ASP A 201 0.69 -42.71 30.72
C ASP A 201 1.83 -42.80 29.70
N ASN A 202 2.86 -43.52 30.12
CA ASN A 202 4.05 -43.90 29.36
C ASN A 202 3.70 -45.03 28.38
N ALA A 203 4.22 -44.92 27.15
CA ALA A 203 4.73 -46.09 26.43
C ALA A 203 5.80 -45.64 25.41
N SER A 204 7.04 -45.93 25.77
CA SER A 204 8.27 -45.80 24.99
C SER A 204 8.31 -46.79 23.83
N THR A 205 8.87 -46.37 22.68
CA THR A 205 9.95 -47.12 22.01
C THR A 205 10.84 -46.16 21.21
N ASN A 206 12.09 -46.05 21.64
CA ASN A 206 13.21 -45.38 20.98
C ASN A 206 13.57 -46.00 19.63
N THR A 207 13.98 -45.16 18.67
CA THR A 207 15.16 -45.42 17.83
C THR A 207 15.85 -44.08 17.52
N ASP A 208 17.11 -43.99 17.95
CA ASP A 208 17.97 -42.81 17.80
C ASP A 208 18.39 -42.55 16.35
N LYS A 209 18.33 -41.28 15.94
CA LYS A 209 19.20 -40.72 14.90
C LYS A 209 19.35 -39.21 15.11
N PRO A 210 20.57 -38.64 15.12
CA PRO A 210 20.78 -37.23 15.44
C PRO A 210 20.34 -36.34 14.26
N SER A 211 19.38 -35.45 14.49
CA SER A 211 18.98 -34.41 13.54
C SER A 211 18.58 -33.16 14.31
N THR A 212 19.53 -32.26 14.52
CA THR A 212 19.27 -30.89 14.95
C THR A 212 18.50 -30.13 13.86
N SER A 213 17.18 -30.22 13.89
CA SER A 213 16.28 -29.27 13.24
C SER A 213 15.08 -29.03 14.14
N THR A 214 15.19 -28.07 15.06
CA THR A 214 14.03 -27.59 15.83
C THR A 214 12.98 -27.09 14.84
N SER A 215 11.83 -27.75 14.81
CA SER A 215 10.67 -27.34 14.00
C SER A 215 10.28 -25.91 14.37
N MET A 216 9.94 -25.06 13.40
CA MET A 216 9.52 -23.67 13.67
C MET A 216 8.36 -23.59 14.67
N SER A 217 7.46 -24.59 14.66
CA SER A 217 6.34 -24.70 15.61
C SER A 217 6.71 -24.98 17.06
N GLN A 218 7.96 -25.38 17.32
CA GLN A 218 8.45 -25.69 18.67
C GLN A 218 9.26 -24.56 19.27
N MET A 219 9.51 -23.47 18.53
CA MET A 219 10.26 -22.33 19.05
C MET A 219 9.45 -21.60 20.13
N THR A 220 10.06 -21.47 21.30
CA THR A 220 9.63 -20.52 22.32
C THR A 220 9.73 -19.09 21.78
N ASN A 221 9.04 -18.15 22.45
CA ASN A 221 9.15 -16.73 22.10
C ASN A 221 10.60 -16.20 22.14
N ALA A 222 11.44 -16.74 23.01
CA ALA A 222 12.85 -16.36 23.13
C ALA A 222 13.69 -16.88 21.95
N GLU A 223 13.45 -18.12 21.52
CA GLU A 223 14.09 -18.70 20.34
C GLU A 223 13.65 -17.99 19.05
N PHE A 224 12.37 -17.62 18.93
CA PHE A 224 11.89 -16.84 17.80
C PHE A 224 12.53 -15.44 17.73
N GLU A 225 12.74 -14.79 18.87
CA GLU A 225 13.47 -13.52 18.92
C GLU A 225 14.94 -13.65 18.55
N THR A 226 15.58 -14.73 18.98
CA THR A 226 16.95 -15.07 18.59
C THR A 226 17.03 -15.33 17.08
N TYR A 227 16.07 -16.08 16.53
CA TYR A 227 15.93 -16.32 15.11
C TYR A 227 15.77 -15.03 14.31
N MET A 228 14.84 -14.14 14.69
CA MET A 228 14.64 -12.86 14.00
C MET A 228 15.87 -11.96 14.06
N THR A 229 16.61 -11.99 15.17
CA THR A 229 17.86 -11.24 15.34
C THR A 229 18.95 -11.81 14.42
N LYS A 230 19.07 -13.13 14.32
CA LYS A 230 19.99 -13.81 13.39
C LYS A 230 19.65 -13.53 11.92
N GLN A 231 18.37 -13.43 11.57
CA GLN A 231 17.94 -12.97 10.24
C GLN A 231 18.30 -11.49 10.00
N GLY A 232 18.54 -10.70 11.05
CA GLY A 232 18.88 -9.27 10.93
C GLY A 232 17.65 -8.38 10.72
N PHE A 233 16.46 -8.79 11.13
CA PHE A 233 15.28 -7.92 11.04
C PHE A 233 15.38 -6.72 11.99
N PRO A 234 15.17 -5.48 11.51
CA PRO A 234 15.07 -4.31 12.39
C PRO A 234 13.88 -4.42 13.36
N SER A 235 13.98 -3.77 14.52
CA SER A 235 12.92 -3.76 15.56
C SER A 235 11.54 -3.38 15.01
N SER A 236 11.48 -2.46 14.05
CA SER A 236 10.23 -2.01 13.41
C SER A 236 9.46 -3.11 12.63
N TYR A 237 10.07 -4.27 12.38
CA TYR A 237 9.42 -5.43 11.74
C TYR A 237 8.88 -6.42 12.77
N LYS A 238 9.62 -6.61 13.88
CA LYS A 238 9.47 -7.72 14.82
C LYS A 238 8.07 -7.85 15.41
N THR A 239 7.41 -6.75 15.78
CA THR A 239 6.06 -6.78 16.37
C THR A 239 5.05 -7.47 15.45
N LYS A 240 5.10 -7.20 14.14
CA LYS A 240 4.17 -7.76 13.17
C LYS A 240 4.53 -9.20 12.81
N LEU A 241 5.82 -9.51 12.70
CA LEU A 241 6.29 -10.88 12.47
C LEU A 241 5.94 -11.81 13.62
N ARG A 242 6.05 -11.33 14.87
CA ARG A 242 5.62 -12.08 16.06
C ARG A 242 4.13 -12.39 16.04
N ALA A 243 3.30 -11.42 15.65
CA ALA A 243 1.86 -11.64 15.52
C ALA A 243 1.54 -12.70 14.45
N LEU A 244 2.26 -12.69 13.32
CA LEU A 244 2.12 -13.69 12.27
C LEU A 244 2.61 -15.07 12.71
N HIS A 245 3.77 -15.17 13.36
CA HIS A 245 4.30 -16.43 13.89
C HIS A 245 3.35 -17.04 14.92
N LYS A 246 2.78 -16.22 15.82
CA LYS A 246 1.78 -16.69 16.79
C LYS A 246 0.54 -17.28 16.10
N ALA A 247 0.10 -16.69 15.00
CA ALA A 247 -1.05 -17.18 14.24
C ALA A 247 -0.73 -18.39 13.37
N HIS A 248 0.51 -18.45 12.86
CA HIS A 248 1.01 -19.47 11.96
C HIS A 248 2.43 -19.92 12.38
N PRO A 249 2.54 -20.84 13.36
CA PRO A 249 3.82 -21.23 13.95
C PRO A 249 4.80 -21.86 12.95
N GLU A 250 4.27 -22.49 11.89
CA GLU A 250 5.05 -23.15 10.84
C GLU A 250 5.59 -22.18 9.77
N TRP A 251 5.21 -20.90 9.80
CA TRP A 251 5.68 -19.91 8.83
C TRP A 251 7.12 -19.47 9.11
N ILE A 252 7.91 -19.40 8.03
CA ILE A 252 9.34 -19.08 8.04
C ILE A 252 9.52 -17.66 7.50
N PHE A 253 10.23 -16.80 8.23
CA PHE A 253 10.46 -15.41 7.84
C PHE A 253 11.95 -15.17 7.57
N VAL A 254 12.31 -14.94 6.31
CA VAL A 254 13.69 -14.71 5.88
C VAL A 254 13.89 -13.24 5.53
N ALA A 255 14.91 -12.61 6.11
CA ALA A 255 15.24 -11.23 5.75
C ALA A 255 16.08 -11.20 4.46
N LYS A 256 15.65 -10.42 3.47
CA LYS A 256 16.45 -10.08 2.29
C LYS A 256 17.01 -8.69 2.46
N HIS A 257 18.24 -8.61 2.95
CA HIS A 257 19.00 -7.36 3.00
C HIS A 257 19.29 -6.88 1.59
N THR A 258 18.57 -5.84 1.16
CA THR A 258 18.62 -5.35 -0.22
C THR A 258 19.94 -4.65 -0.55
N GLY A 259 20.64 -4.14 0.46
CA GLY A 259 21.80 -3.26 0.29
C GLY A 259 21.46 -1.84 -0.20
N ILE A 260 20.19 -1.58 -0.53
CA ILE A 260 19.72 -0.34 -1.16
C ILE A 260 19.23 0.62 -0.07
N SER A 261 19.60 1.90 -0.18
CA SER A 261 19.06 2.95 0.70
C SER A 261 17.58 3.22 0.38
N TRP A 262 16.81 3.51 1.42
CA TRP A 262 15.37 3.78 1.29
C TRP A 262 15.08 4.94 0.34
N SER A 263 15.85 6.04 0.44
CA SER A 263 15.71 7.21 -0.43
C SER A 263 15.97 6.87 -1.89
N THR A 264 17.00 6.08 -2.19
CA THR A 264 17.30 5.61 -3.56
C THR A 264 16.21 4.70 -4.09
N ALA A 265 15.69 3.80 -3.27
CA ALA A 265 14.60 2.90 -3.67
C ALA A 265 13.32 3.68 -4.01
N VAL A 266 12.92 4.63 -3.16
CA VAL A 266 11.76 5.50 -3.42
C VAL A 266 11.99 6.35 -4.67
N SER A 267 13.17 6.95 -4.83
CA SER A 267 13.50 7.81 -5.98
C SER A 267 13.43 7.03 -7.31
N LYS A 268 14.10 5.88 -7.39
CA LYS A 268 14.08 5.03 -8.60
C LYS A 268 12.69 4.49 -8.90
N GLN A 269 11.92 4.10 -7.88
CA GLN A 269 10.54 3.65 -8.06
C GLN A 269 9.57 4.78 -8.42
N SER A 270 9.90 6.03 -8.07
CA SER A 270 9.12 7.23 -8.43
C SER A 270 9.48 7.81 -9.80
N ALA A 271 10.44 7.19 -10.51
CA ALA A 271 10.83 7.63 -11.84
C ALA A 271 9.66 7.49 -12.84
N ASN A 272 9.71 8.31 -13.88
CA ASN A 272 8.64 8.42 -14.87
C ASN A 272 8.35 7.07 -15.54
N GLY A 273 7.10 6.60 -15.45
CA GLY A 273 6.67 5.34 -16.07
C GLY A 273 6.93 4.07 -15.26
N VAL A 274 7.65 4.16 -14.12
CA VAL A 274 8.06 2.97 -13.35
C VAL A 274 6.95 2.46 -12.44
N SER A 275 6.42 3.32 -11.57
CA SER A 275 5.32 2.95 -10.66
C SER A 275 4.08 3.78 -10.94
N LEU A 276 3.05 3.10 -11.43
CA LEU A 276 1.81 3.71 -11.85
C LEU A 276 0.67 3.43 -10.87
N ILE A 277 -0.23 4.40 -10.77
CA ILE A 277 -1.46 4.37 -9.98
C ILE A 277 -2.67 4.59 -10.89
N HIS A 278 -3.75 3.85 -10.65
CA HIS A 278 -4.94 3.89 -11.50
C HIS A 278 -5.78 5.16 -11.28
N ALA A 279 -6.52 5.58 -12.29
CA ALA A 279 -7.34 6.78 -12.30
C ALA A 279 -8.46 6.79 -11.24
N SER A 280 -8.88 5.61 -10.78
CA SER A 280 -9.89 5.48 -9.72
C SER A 280 -9.36 5.88 -8.34
N GLU A 281 -8.05 5.94 -8.16
CA GLU A 281 -7.43 6.31 -6.89
C GLU A 281 -7.48 7.83 -6.65
N PRO A 282 -7.48 8.27 -5.38
CA PRO A 282 -7.49 9.69 -5.04
C PRO A 282 -6.38 10.46 -5.77
N LEU A 283 -6.72 11.67 -6.27
CA LEU A 283 -5.76 12.53 -6.97
C LEU A 283 -4.52 12.85 -6.12
N SER A 284 -4.65 12.85 -4.79
CA SER A 284 -3.55 13.04 -3.84
C SER A 284 -2.45 11.98 -3.95
N ARG A 285 -2.70 10.84 -4.61
CA ARG A 285 -1.71 9.76 -4.81
C ARG A 285 -0.87 9.91 -6.07
N ARG A 286 -1.27 10.80 -6.98
CA ARG A 286 -0.58 11.02 -8.27
C ARG A 286 0.54 12.04 -8.11
N ALA A 287 1.60 11.87 -8.90
CA ALA A 287 2.74 12.79 -8.93
C ALA A 287 2.36 14.13 -9.57
N THR A 288 3.01 15.21 -9.13
CA THR A 288 2.75 16.59 -9.60
C THR A 288 4.03 17.31 -10.04
N ASP A 289 5.08 16.53 -10.31
CA ASP A 289 6.29 17.00 -10.99
C ASP A 289 6.03 17.23 -12.48
N SER A 290 6.93 17.95 -13.15
CA SER A 290 6.79 18.35 -14.55
C SER A 290 6.68 17.18 -15.53
N LYS A 291 7.23 16.00 -15.20
CA LYS A 291 7.13 14.81 -16.07
C LYS A 291 5.77 14.13 -15.94
N SER A 292 5.04 14.41 -14.86
CA SER A 292 3.78 13.75 -14.50
C SER A 292 2.55 14.65 -14.61
N PHE A 293 2.76 15.97 -14.66
CA PHE A 293 1.69 16.96 -14.56
C PHE A 293 1.98 18.22 -15.37
N THR A 294 1.10 18.55 -16.30
CA THR A 294 1.13 19.81 -17.05
C THR A 294 0.46 20.88 -16.22
N SER A 295 1.25 21.86 -15.77
CA SER A 295 0.75 22.96 -14.94
C SER A 295 -0.20 23.88 -15.71
N GLY A 296 -1.25 24.36 -15.04
CA GLY A 296 -2.19 25.36 -15.54
C GLY A 296 -2.29 26.57 -14.61
N THR A 297 -3.31 27.40 -14.86
CA THR A 297 -3.62 28.60 -14.07
C THR A 297 -5.06 28.58 -13.61
N ARG A 298 -5.32 29.04 -12.38
CA ARG A 298 -6.66 29.15 -11.81
C ARG A 298 -7.13 30.59 -11.92
N ASN A 299 -8.32 30.81 -12.47
CA ASN A 299 -8.94 32.14 -12.50
C ASN A 299 -9.29 32.61 -11.08
N VAL A 300 -9.04 33.90 -10.83
CA VAL A 300 -9.49 34.64 -9.65
C VAL A 300 -10.62 35.57 -10.08
N TYR A 301 -11.71 35.58 -9.31
CA TYR A 301 -12.94 36.30 -9.63
C TYR A 301 -13.25 37.39 -8.59
N LYS A 302 -13.93 38.46 -9.00
CA LYS A 302 -14.33 39.56 -8.09
C LYS A 302 -15.33 39.09 -7.02
N TYR A 303 -16.23 38.20 -7.41
CA TYR A 303 -17.31 37.67 -6.58
C TYR A 303 -17.18 36.15 -6.45
N ALA A 304 -17.95 35.53 -5.54
CA ALA A 304 -18.10 34.08 -5.45
C ALA A 304 -18.96 33.52 -6.61
N SER A 305 -18.56 33.84 -7.84
CA SER A 305 -19.19 33.50 -9.11
C SER A 305 -18.16 33.60 -10.24
N THR A 306 -18.45 33.01 -11.39
CA THR A 306 -17.60 33.11 -12.57
C THR A 306 -17.83 34.39 -13.40
N SER A 307 -18.65 35.33 -12.93
CA SER A 307 -19.16 36.45 -13.76
C SER A 307 -18.12 37.53 -14.07
N LYS A 308 -17.12 37.73 -13.20
CA LYS A 308 -16.07 38.73 -13.41
C LYS A 308 -14.70 38.21 -12.99
N LYS A 309 -13.89 37.78 -13.97
CA LYS A 309 -12.47 37.45 -13.78
C LYS A 309 -11.68 38.72 -13.51
N ILE A 310 -10.80 38.71 -12.51
CA ILE A 310 -9.94 39.84 -12.13
C ILE A 310 -8.45 39.48 -12.12
N GLY A 311 -8.11 38.20 -12.32
CA GLY A 311 -6.73 37.75 -12.35
C GLY A 311 -6.62 36.23 -12.47
N GLN A 312 -5.40 35.73 -12.34
CA GLN A 312 -5.11 34.30 -12.32
C GLN A 312 -3.97 34.01 -11.36
N VAL A 313 -3.98 32.82 -10.76
CA VAL A 313 -2.87 32.29 -9.97
C VAL A 313 -2.28 31.07 -10.65
N LYS A 314 -0.94 30.97 -10.69
CA LYS A 314 -0.21 29.82 -11.24
C LYS A 314 -0.40 28.58 -10.37
N ASN A 315 -0.22 27.40 -10.95
CA ASN A 315 -0.17 26.14 -10.20
C ASN A 315 0.79 26.24 -9.00
N LYS A 316 0.36 25.74 -7.83
CA LYS A 316 1.07 25.76 -6.54
C LYS A 316 1.37 27.16 -5.96
N ALA A 317 0.84 28.24 -6.54
CA ALA A 317 0.92 29.57 -5.94
C ALA A 317 0.30 29.56 -4.54
N LYS A 318 1.02 30.10 -3.55
CA LYS A 318 0.57 30.23 -2.16
C LYS A 318 -0.24 31.52 -1.98
N PHE A 319 -1.26 31.47 -1.13
CA PHE A 319 -2.09 32.63 -0.78
C PHE A 319 -2.70 32.47 0.62
N THR A 320 -3.11 33.59 1.19
CA THR A 320 -3.93 33.64 2.40
C THR A 320 -5.38 33.38 2.03
N VAL A 321 -6.07 32.55 2.81
CA VAL A 321 -7.51 32.25 2.69
C VAL A 321 -8.25 33.10 3.72
N LEU A 322 -9.05 34.04 3.26
CA LEU A 322 -9.75 35.01 4.11
C LEU A 322 -11.13 34.50 4.57
N THR A 323 -11.86 33.82 3.69
CA THR A 323 -13.17 33.22 4.01
C THR A 323 -13.55 32.18 2.96
N GLU A 324 -14.59 31.40 3.24
CA GLU A 324 -15.19 30.46 2.29
C GLU A 324 -16.68 30.75 2.09
N VAL A 325 -17.15 30.71 0.85
CA VAL A 325 -18.54 30.93 0.48
C VAL A 325 -19.05 29.70 -0.27
N TRP A 326 -20.16 29.13 0.17
CA TRP A 326 -20.79 28.00 -0.50
C TRP A 326 -21.95 28.48 -1.37
N LYS A 327 -21.89 28.19 -2.67
CA LYS A 327 -22.98 28.41 -3.63
C LYS A 327 -23.49 27.04 -4.06
N GLY A 328 -24.50 26.53 -3.35
CA GLY A 328 -24.95 25.14 -3.46
C GLY A 328 -23.87 24.17 -2.98
N LYS A 329 -23.46 23.22 -3.84
CA LYS A 329 -22.34 22.29 -3.55
C LYS A 329 -20.97 22.84 -3.92
N THR A 330 -20.92 24.04 -4.51
CA THR A 330 -19.68 24.68 -4.94
C THR A 330 -19.11 25.51 -3.82
N ARG A 331 -17.86 25.23 -3.44
CA ARG A 331 -17.10 26.05 -2.51
C ARG A 331 -16.31 27.11 -3.26
N TRP A 332 -16.33 28.33 -2.77
CA TRP A 332 -15.49 29.45 -3.21
C TRP A 332 -14.61 29.87 -2.04
N CYS A 333 -13.33 30.06 -2.28
CA CYS A 333 -12.39 30.56 -1.27
C CYS A 333 -12.02 32.00 -1.64
N LYS A 334 -12.27 32.96 -0.75
CA LYS A 334 -11.71 34.32 -0.90
C LYS A 334 -10.25 34.26 -0.50
N ILE A 335 -9.37 34.69 -1.38
CA ILE A 335 -7.92 34.62 -1.20
C ILE A 335 -7.29 36.00 -1.32
N LYS A 336 -6.10 36.16 -0.74
CA LYS A 336 -5.18 37.27 -0.97
C LYS A 336 -3.81 36.69 -1.29
N THR A 337 -3.28 36.99 -2.47
CA THR A 337 -1.95 36.59 -2.91
C THR A 337 -0.86 37.53 -2.36
N ALA A 338 0.41 37.13 -2.50
CA ALA A 338 1.54 37.91 -2.01
C ALA A 338 1.69 39.29 -2.68
N ASP A 339 1.34 39.39 -3.97
CA ASP A 339 1.28 40.63 -4.76
C ASP A 339 -0.01 41.45 -4.49
N GLY A 340 -0.82 41.06 -3.51
CA GLY A 340 -1.98 41.83 -3.04
C GLY A 340 -3.30 41.56 -3.77
N LEU A 341 -3.31 40.77 -4.86
CA LEU A 341 -4.56 40.41 -5.56
C LEU A 341 -5.52 39.69 -4.61
N THR A 342 -6.68 40.32 -4.39
CA THR A 342 -7.73 39.82 -3.49
C THR A 342 -8.99 39.49 -4.27
N GLY A 343 -9.45 38.23 -4.20
CA GLY A 343 -10.61 37.76 -4.96
C GLY A 343 -11.01 36.34 -4.59
N TYR A 344 -11.84 35.70 -5.40
CA TYR A 344 -12.37 34.35 -5.14
C TYR A 344 -11.83 33.34 -6.14
N ILE A 345 -11.45 32.16 -5.64
CA ILE A 345 -11.17 30.97 -6.44
C ILE A 345 -12.23 29.90 -6.16
N GLN A 346 -12.59 29.13 -7.18
CA GLN A 346 -13.56 28.05 -7.07
C GLN A 346 -12.87 26.72 -6.70
N GLY A 347 -13.46 25.96 -5.78
CA GLY A 347 -13.15 24.55 -5.56
C GLY A 347 -12.22 24.23 -4.38
N ALA A 348 -11.48 23.13 -4.52
CA ALA A 348 -10.60 22.58 -3.49
C ALA A 348 -9.26 23.33 -3.43
N LEU A 349 -8.73 23.47 -2.21
CA LEU A 349 -7.38 23.99 -1.98
C LEU A 349 -6.40 22.81 -1.93
N TYR A 350 -5.19 23.04 -2.42
CA TYR A 350 -4.04 22.18 -2.26
C TYR A 350 -3.18 22.70 -1.09
N ARG A 351 -2.68 21.79 -0.23
CA ARG A 351 -1.80 22.10 0.92
C ARG A 351 -2.27 23.32 1.72
N TYR A 352 -3.42 23.19 2.40
CA TYR A 352 -4.01 24.27 3.18
C TYR A 352 -3.85 24.05 4.68
N SER A 353 -3.76 25.14 5.44
CA SER A 353 -3.60 25.13 6.89
C SER A 353 -4.40 26.28 7.52
N TYR A 354 -4.87 26.08 8.75
CA TYR A 354 -5.51 27.12 9.55
C TYR A 354 -4.86 27.11 10.95
N PRO A 355 -3.83 27.95 11.15
CA PRO A 355 -3.02 27.90 12.36
C PRO A 355 -3.80 28.40 13.59
N SER A 356 -4.58 29.47 13.42
CA SER A 356 -5.32 30.12 14.51
C SER A 356 -6.68 29.47 14.77
N THR A 357 -7.10 29.47 16.04
CA THR A 357 -8.41 28.96 16.45
C THR A 357 -9.10 29.87 17.46
N ILE A 358 -10.44 29.91 17.42
CA ILE A 358 -11.30 30.49 18.45
C ILE A 358 -12.12 29.36 19.08
N SER A 359 -12.25 29.35 20.39
CA SER A 359 -13.11 28.40 21.09
C SER A 359 -14.57 28.80 20.98
N GLY A 360 -15.45 27.81 20.93
CA GLY A 360 -16.89 28.03 21.03
C GLY A 360 -17.58 26.84 21.67
N VAL A 361 -18.79 27.08 22.14
CA VAL A 361 -19.63 26.08 22.81
C VAL A 361 -20.97 25.99 22.11
N THR A 362 -21.47 24.78 21.89
CA THR A 362 -22.80 24.58 21.30
C THR A 362 -23.90 24.96 22.29
N ASN A 363 -24.86 25.79 21.87
CA ASN A 363 -25.88 26.36 22.77
C ASN A 363 -27.25 25.67 22.68
N ASP A 364 -27.46 24.84 21.66
CA ASP A 364 -28.67 24.07 21.40
C ASP A 364 -28.40 22.55 21.49
N SER A 365 -29.41 21.79 21.88
CA SER A 365 -29.39 20.33 21.84
C SER A 365 -29.47 19.84 20.40
N ASP A 366 -28.43 19.13 19.95
CA ASP A 366 -28.33 18.43 18.66
C ASP A 366 -28.09 19.26 17.40
N VAL A 367 -26.99 20.01 17.39
CA VAL A 367 -26.49 20.69 16.18
C VAL A 367 -25.63 19.78 15.31
N ASN A 368 -26.02 19.65 14.04
CA ASN A 368 -25.27 18.86 13.05
C ASN A 368 -24.02 19.60 12.56
N ILE A 369 -22.86 18.94 12.64
CA ILE A 369 -21.67 19.34 11.87
C ILE A 369 -21.70 18.70 10.49
N ARG A 370 -21.28 19.45 9.46
CA ARG A 370 -21.48 19.12 8.05
C ARG A 370 -20.17 19.17 7.25
N LYS A 371 -20.18 18.58 6.05
CA LYS A 371 -19.04 18.61 5.12
C LYS A 371 -18.80 19.98 4.45
N GLY A 372 -19.76 20.89 4.52
CA GLY A 372 -19.71 22.24 3.93
C GLY A 372 -20.71 23.16 4.63
N ALA A 373 -20.59 24.48 4.42
CA ALA A 373 -21.55 25.45 4.95
C ALA A 373 -22.90 25.32 4.22
N GLY A 374 -23.99 25.24 4.97
CA GLY A 374 -25.35 25.10 4.46
C GLY A 374 -25.98 23.73 4.75
N THR A 375 -27.30 23.71 4.93
CA THR A 375 -28.08 22.51 5.28
C THR A 375 -28.13 21.46 4.17
N ASP A 376 -27.85 21.85 2.92
CA ASP A 376 -27.76 20.96 1.76
C ASP A 376 -26.51 20.07 1.78
N ASN A 377 -25.50 20.42 2.59
CA ASN A 377 -24.29 19.63 2.75
C ASN A 377 -24.51 18.47 3.72
N ALA A 378 -23.93 17.32 3.41
CA ALA A 378 -24.09 16.10 4.20
C ALA A 378 -23.64 16.30 5.66
N ALA A 379 -24.50 15.88 6.60
CA ALA A 379 -24.17 15.81 8.01
C ALA A 379 -23.10 14.72 8.25
N ILE A 380 -22.16 15.00 9.14
CA ILE A 380 -21.11 14.08 9.59
C ILE A 380 -21.55 13.41 10.90
N LYS A 381 -21.95 14.23 11.89
CA LYS A 381 -22.52 13.80 13.17
C LYS A 381 -23.26 14.98 13.84
N SER A 382 -24.07 14.67 14.85
CA SER A 382 -24.65 15.66 15.77
C SER A 382 -23.68 15.94 16.93
N LEU A 383 -23.67 17.18 17.43
CA LEU A 383 -23.01 17.57 18.67
C LEU A 383 -24.08 17.94 19.71
N SER A 384 -23.93 17.43 20.93
CA SER A 384 -24.77 17.78 22.07
C SER A 384 -24.53 19.23 22.51
N LYS A 385 -25.49 19.83 23.20
CA LYS A 385 -25.33 21.11 23.88
C LYS A 385 -24.12 21.08 24.83
N GLY A 386 -23.39 22.19 24.95
CA GLY A 386 -22.20 22.29 25.81
C GLY A 386 -20.92 21.72 25.19
N THR A 387 -20.95 21.24 23.94
CA THR A 387 -19.76 20.69 23.29
C THR A 387 -18.80 21.82 22.90
N ARG A 388 -17.57 21.74 23.41
CA ARG A 388 -16.47 22.65 22.99
C ARG A 388 -15.97 22.31 21.59
N ILE A 389 -15.73 23.35 20.79
CA ILE A 389 -15.22 23.26 19.42
C ILE A 389 -14.12 24.30 19.17
N SER A 390 -13.24 24.01 18.21
CA SER A 390 -12.21 24.95 17.75
C SER A 390 -12.55 25.46 16.36
N ILE A 391 -12.98 26.71 16.27
CA ILE A 391 -13.31 27.46 15.06
C ILE A 391 -12.01 27.93 14.39
N VAL A 392 -11.82 27.67 13.11
CA VAL A 392 -10.61 27.99 12.34
C VAL A 392 -10.83 29.00 11.22
N LEU A 393 -12.08 29.22 10.81
CA LEU A 393 -12.44 30.16 9.74
C LEU A 393 -13.94 30.45 9.78
N GLN A 394 -14.34 31.66 9.42
CA GLN A 394 -15.72 31.97 9.06
C GLN A 394 -16.02 31.60 7.60
N ALA A 395 -17.19 31.03 7.38
CA ALA A 395 -17.74 30.73 6.07
C ALA A 395 -19.20 31.22 5.95
N THR A 396 -19.72 31.29 4.73
CA THR A 396 -21.14 31.55 4.49
C THR A 396 -21.76 30.52 3.54
N ASP A 397 -23.05 30.28 3.69
CA ASP A 397 -23.81 29.43 2.77
C ASP A 397 -24.46 30.23 1.62
N LYS A 398 -25.23 29.53 0.79
CA LYS A 398 -25.86 30.13 -0.40
C LYS A 398 -26.85 31.23 -0.06
N SER A 399 -27.46 31.14 1.12
CA SER A 399 -28.45 32.07 1.67
C SER A 399 -27.81 33.19 2.48
N GLY A 400 -26.48 33.21 2.59
CA GLY A 400 -25.75 34.21 3.36
C GLY A 400 -25.68 33.92 4.86
N ASN A 401 -26.20 32.78 5.34
CA ASN A 401 -26.07 32.44 6.75
C ASN A 401 -24.60 32.20 7.08
N VAL A 402 -24.20 32.61 8.28
CA VAL A 402 -22.83 32.43 8.76
C VAL A 402 -22.65 31.03 9.32
N TRP A 403 -21.53 30.41 8.94
CA TRP A 403 -21.07 29.12 9.41
C TRP A 403 -19.64 29.23 9.90
N TYR A 404 -19.26 28.37 10.83
CA TYR A 404 -17.90 28.23 11.31
C TYR A 404 -17.30 26.95 10.78
N LYS A 405 -16.10 27.05 10.19
CA LYS A 405 -15.25 25.90 9.92
C LYS A 405 -14.54 25.52 11.22
N ILE A 406 -14.59 24.25 11.58
CA ILE A 406 -14.07 23.74 12.85
C ILE A 406 -13.08 22.58 12.64
N ARG A 407 -12.16 22.37 13.59
CA ARG A 407 -11.30 21.18 13.60
C ARG A 407 -12.12 19.91 13.86
N ASN A 408 -11.79 18.82 13.16
CA ASN A 408 -12.43 17.52 13.33
C ASN A 408 -11.44 16.39 12.98
N GLY A 409 -10.75 15.85 13.99
CA GLY A 409 -9.68 14.87 13.79
C GLY A 409 -8.53 15.47 12.96
N SER A 410 -8.08 14.75 11.93
CA SER A 410 -7.06 15.26 10.97
C SER A 410 -7.63 16.19 9.89
N GLY A 411 -8.91 16.58 9.98
CA GLY A 411 -9.59 17.39 8.97
C GLY A 411 -10.50 18.47 9.58
N TYR A 412 -11.51 18.87 8.81
CA TYR A 412 -12.40 19.99 9.16
C TYR A 412 -13.87 19.64 8.92
N ALA A 413 -14.76 20.32 9.64
CA ALA A 413 -16.21 20.28 9.44
C ALA A 413 -16.79 21.70 9.51
N TYR A 414 -18.10 21.85 9.27
CA TYR A 414 -18.79 23.14 9.33
C TYR A 414 -20.00 23.05 10.27
N ILE A 415 -20.18 24.07 11.09
CA ILE A 415 -21.31 24.23 12.02
C ILE A 415 -21.94 25.59 11.79
N ILE A 416 -23.26 25.71 11.91
CA ILE A 416 -23.94 26.99 11.71
C ILE A 416 -23.70 27.90 12.92
N ALA A 417 -23.31 29.15 12.67
CA ALA A 417 -22.86 30.06 13.71
C ALA A 417 -23.94 30.34 14.77
N LYS A 418 -25.22 30.34 14.37
CA LYS A 418 -26.35 30.61 15.26
C LYS A 418 -26.50 29.65 16.44
N TYR A 419 -25.87 28.46 16.37
CA TYR A 419 -25.93 27.45 17.42
C TYR A 419 -24.61 27.33 18.19
N VAL A 420 -23.76 28.35 18.10
CA VAL A 420 -22.45 28.39 18.75
C VAL A 420 -22.31 29.70 19.50
N ASP A 421 -22.19 29.60 20.81
CA ASP A 421 -21.73 30.71 21.63
C ASP A 421 -20.21 30.77 21.46
N VAL A 422 -19.73 31.88 20.89
CA VAL A 422 -18.32 32.07 20.62
C VAL A 422 -17.67 32.70 21.83
N ASP A 423 -16.62 32.06 22.33
CA ASP A 423 -15.75 32.68 23.32
C ASP A 423 -15.04 33.82 22.58
N GLN A 424 -15.38 35.09 22.87
CA GLN A 424 -14.75 36.26 22.23
C GLN A 424 -13.26 36.39 22.58
N THR A 425 -12.73 35.45 23.38
CA THR A 425 -11.32 35.30 23.69
C THR A 425 -10.67 34.34 22.70
N VAL A 426 -9.74 34.84 21.92
CA VAL A 426 -8.93 33.99 21.03
C VAL A 426 -7.74 33.51 21.82
N GLU A 427 -7.64 32.19 22.02
CA GLU A 427 -6.34 31.57 22.24
C GLU A 427 -5.63 31.50 20.90
N THR A 428 -4.87 32.55 20.57
CA THR A 428 -3.88 32.41 19.51
C THR A 428 -2.77 31.55 20.07
N LYS A 429 -2.84 30.23 19.81
CA LYS A 429 -1.64 29.41 19.74
C LYS A 429 -0.96 29.74 18.43
N GLU A 430 -0.29 30.88 18.43
CA GLU A 430 0.78 31.06 17.48
C GLU A 430 1.87 30.09 17.94
N THR A 431 1.96 28.95 17.26
CA THR A 431 3.25 28.25 17.22
C THR A 431 4.12 29.12 16.33
N VAL A 432 4.59 30.23 16.90
CA VAL A 432 5.76 30.86 16.37
C VAL A 432 6.84 29.84 16.67
N THR A 433 7.32 29.16 15.64
CA THR A 433 8.68 28.67 15.69
C THR A 433 9.57 29.92 15.59
N THR A 434 9.55 30.75 16.62
CA THR A 434 10.68 31.61 16.90
C THR A 434 11.71 30.65 17.40
N VAL A 435 12.57 30.21 16.49
CA VAL A 435 13.93 30.01 16.93
C VAL A 435 14.32 31.38 17.45
N LYS A 436 14.43 31.54 18.77
CA LYS A 436 15.11 32.71 19.33
C LYS A 436 16.59 32.48 19.06
N LEU A 437 16.97 32.58 17.78
CA LEU A 437 18.31 32.97 17.41
C LEU A 437 18.37 34.42 17.87
N SER A 438 19.24 34.72 18.83
CA SER A 438 19.50 36.11 19.22
C SER A 438 19.68 36.96 17.96
N GLU A 439 19.31 38.24 18.01
CA GLU A 439 19.64 39.22 16.96
C GLU A 439 21.15 39.26 16.63
N ALA A 440 21.99 38.62 17.45
CA ALA A 440 23.42 38.42 17.25
C ALA A 440 23.82 37.42 16.13
N TYR A 441 22.91 36.63 15.52
CA TYR A 441 23.30 35.73 14.42
C TYR A 441 23.11 36.39 13.05
N PRO A 442 24.13 36.34 12.17
CA PRO A 442 24.07 36.98 10.86
C PRO A 442 23.00 36.42 9.94
N LYS A 443 22.50 37.27 9.05
CA LYS A 443 21.60 36.90 7.95
C LYS A 443 22.38 36.76 6.67
N GLY A 444 21.93 35.85 5.81
CA GLY A 444 22.47 35.65 4.47
C GLY A 444 21.36 35.64 3.43
N ALA A 445 21.65 36.15 2.25
CA ALA A 445 20.80 36.01 1.07
C ALA A 445 21.66 35.50 -0.10
N SER A 446 21.16 34.50 -0.83
CA SER A 446 21.89 33.99 -1.98
C SER A 446 21.91 35.02 -3.12
N SER A 447 23.08 35.34 -3.65
CA SER A 447 23.22 36.18 -4.85
C SER A 447 22.98 35.40 -6.15
N ALA A 448 23.04 34.06 -6.08
CA ALA A 448 22.79 33.14 -7.18
C ALA A 448 21.99 31.91 -6.72
N SER A 449 21.65 31.00 -7.65
CA SER A 449 21.09 29.69 -7.26
C SER A 449 22.20 28.81 -6.68
N LEU A 450 22.04 28.31 -5.46
CA LEU A 450 23.07 27.52 -4.76
C LEU A 450 22.59 26.14 -4.38
N GLN A 451 23.50 25.17 -4.39
CA GLN A 451 23.25 23.84 -3.81
C GLN A 451 23.63 23.85 -2.33
N TYR A 452 22.76 23.27 -1.50
CA TYR A 452 23.07 23.02 -0.10
C TYR A 452 23.38 21.55 0.15
N ARG A 453 24.28 21.29 1.10
CA ARG A 453 24.91 19.98 1.36
C ARG A 453 24.84 19.63 2.84
N ALA A 454 25.09 18.37 3.18
CA ALA A 454 25.11 17.90 4.58
C ALA A 454 26.42 18.24 5.32
N ALA A 455 27.47 18.64 4.59
CA ALA A 455 28.78 18.99 5.14
C ALA A 455 29.46 20.04 4.23
N PRO A 456 30.41 20.82 4.76
CA PRO A 456 31.12 21.86 4.01
C PRO A 456 32.16 21.19 3.11
N ASN A 457 31.80 20.88 1.85
CA ASN A 457 32.73 20.49 0.79
C ASN A 457 31.97 20.36 -0.54
N LYS A 458 32.53 20.88 -1.63
CA LYS A 458 31.91 20.81 -2.97
C LYS A 458 31.81 19.38 -3.52
N ASN A 459 32.66 18.50 -3.02
CA ASN A 459 32.69 17.08 -3.39
C ASN A 459 31.59 16.26 -2.68
N PHE A 460 30.91 16.80 -1.66
CA PHE A 460 29.71 16.17 -1.10
C PHE A 460 28.53 16.28 -2.07
N PRO A 461 27.69 15.25 -2.26
CA PRO A 461 26.51 15.36 -3.11
C PRO A 461 25.52 16.40 -2.57
N GLY A 462 25.00 17.26 -3.45
CA GLY A 462 23.97 18.25 -3.13
C GLY A 462 22.65 17.61 -2.68
N ILE A 463 22.06 18.15 -1.61
CA ILE A 463 20.79 17.67 -1.02
C ILE A 463 19.60 18.41 -1.63
N GLY A 464 19.80 19.67 -2.01
CA GLY A 464 18.80 20.47 -2.70
C GLY A 464 19.38 21.78 -3.20
N ASN A 465 18.50 22.68 -3.67
CA ASN A 465 18.88 23.98 -4.22
C ASN A 465 18.10 25.10 -3.52
N ILE A 466 18.77 26.23 -3.30
CA ILE A 466 18.16 27.53 -2.96
C ILE A 466 18.18 28.42 -4.21
N SER A 467 17.07 29.12 -4.47
CA SER A 467 16.98 30.06 -5.58
C SER A 467 17.69 31.37 -5.25
N ALA A 468 18.11 32.13 -6.25
CA ALA A 468 18.68 33.48 -6.03
C ALA A 468 17.69 34.37 -5.26
N GLY A 469 18.20 35.16 -4.32
CA GLY A 469 17.42 36.01 -3.42
C GLY A 469 16.76 35.26 -2.26
N THR A 470 17.09 33.98 -2.02
CA THR A 470 16.58 33.25 -0.85
C THR A 470 17.33 33.70 0.39
N GLU A 471 16.60 34.21 1.38
CA GLU A 471 17.14 34.60 2.69
C GLU A 471 17.21 33.40 3.66
N PHE A 472 18.23 33.36 4.50
CA PHE A 472 18.46 32.33 5.52
C PHE A 472 19.28 32.89 6.71
N THR A 473 19.35 32.13 7.81
CA THR A 473 20.20 32.50 8.96
C THR A 473 21.51 31.73 8.89
N ILE A 474 22.62 32.45 9.09
CA ILE A 474 23.96 31.89 9.17
C ILE A 474 24.26 31.63 10.64
N ILE A 475 24.57 30.38 10.95
CA ILE A 475 24.90 29.92 12.30
C ILE A 475 26.38 30.19 12.58
N ALA A 476 27.24 29.85 11.63
CA ALA A 476 28.68 30.06 11.69
C ALA A 476 29.31 29.99 10.29
N SER A 477 30.52 30.51 10.16
CA SER A 477 31.44 30.12 9.09
C SER A 477 32.26 28.93 9.53
N VAL A 478 32.48 28.00 8.60
CA VAL A 478 33.33 26.83 8.79
C VAL A 478 34.25 26.73 7.59
N ASN A 479 35.51 26.40 7.82
CA ASN A 479 36.37 26.01 6.72
C ASN A 479 36.13 24.53 6.43
N ASP A 480 36.04 24.17 5.15
CA ASP A 480 36.15 22.77 4.78
C ASP A 480 37.59 22.27 4.95
N LEU A 481 37.77 20.96 4.70
CA LEU A 481 39.08 20.31 4.80
C LEU A 481 40.14 20.89 3.84
N PHE A 482 39.75 21.73 2.89
CA PHE A 482 40.61 22.42 1.92
C PHE A 482 40.81 23.90 2.21
N GLY A 483 40.29 24.40 3.34
CA GLY A 483 40.38 25.81 3.72
C GLY A 483 39.35 26.70 3.02
N GLU A 484 38.43 26.14 2.22
CA GLU A 484 37.36 26.92 1.60
C GLU A 484 36.30 27.27 2.64
N VAL A 485 35.79 28.49 2.60
CA VAL A 485 34.82 28.97 3.59
C VAL A 485 33.41 28.56 3.20
N TRP A 486 32.71 27.88 4.09
CA TRP A 486 31.31 27.51 4.00
C TRP A 486 30.49 28.16 5.10
N TYR A 487 29.22 28.41 4.82
CA TYR A 487 28.26 28.83 5.84
C TYR A 487 27.41 27.65 6.28
N GLN A 488 27.40 27.41 7.59
CA GLN A 488 26.41 26.55 8.24
C GLN A 488 25.12 27.36 8.39
N ILE A 489 24.03 26.90 7.77
CA ILE A 489 22.79 27.66 7.70
C ILE A 489 21.60 26.86 8.23
N TYR A 490 20.60 27.58 8.72
CA TYR A 490 19.30 27.01 9.07
C TYR A 490 18.28 27.27 7.97
N LEU A 491 17.74 26.20 7.38
CA LEU A 491 16.80 26.26 6.25
C LEU A 491 15.66 25.25 6.43
N ASP A 492 14.41 25.71 6.37
CA ASP A 492 13.19 24.88 6.41
C ASP A 492 13.09 23.87 7.59
N GLY A 493 13.84 24.08 8.68
CA GLY A 493 13.86 23.20 9.85
C GLY A 493 15.12 22.36 10.00
N ASP A 494 16.06 22.43 9.06
CA ASP A 494 17.29 21.64 9.01
C ASP A 494 18.55 22.53 9.05
N ILE A 495 19.66 21.98 9.56
CA ILE A 495 20.99 22.59 9.46
C ILE A 495 21.72 22.00 8.25
N VAL A 496 22.15 22.84 7.32
CA VAL A 496 22.83 22.47 6.08
C VAL A 496 24.00 23.41 5.80
N TYR A 497 24.83 23.09 4.82
CA TYR A 497 26.02 23.88 4.45
C TYR A 497 25.90 24.40 3.02
N ILE A 498 26.30 25.65 2.81
CA ILE A 498 26.39 26.29 1.50
C ILE A 498 27.75 26.97 1.32
N GLU A 499 28.17 27.12 0.07
CA GLU A 499 29.40 27.84 -0.30
C GLU A 499 29.25 29.34 0.00
N SER A 500 30.28 29.96 0.60
CA SER A 500 30.21 31.36 1.03
C SER A 500 30.23 32.36 -0.13
N GLU A 501 30.87 32.00 -1.25
CA GLU A 501 31.20 32.86 -2.40
C GLU A 501 29.98 33.56 -3.04
N ASN A 502 28.79 32.99 -2.89
CA ASN A 502 27.56 33.49 -3.52
C ASN A 502 26.49 33.89 -2.49
N VAL A 503 26.92 34.38 -1.34
CA VAL A 503 26.04 34.76 -0.24
C VAL A 503 26.35 36.18 0.19
N ILE A 504 25.32 37.02 0.14
CA ILE A 504 25.35 38.39 0.67
C ILE A 504 24.98 38.32 2.14
N THR A 505 25.81 38.86 3.03
CA THR A 505 25.66 38.70 4.48
C THR A 505 25.39 40.02 5.18
N VAL A 506 24.62 39.98 6.26
CA VAL A 506 24.34 41.11 7.15
C VAL A 506 24.61 40.68 8.59
N GLY A 507 25.61 41.28 9.23
CA GLY A 507 26.09 40.93 10.57
C GLY A 507 27.44 40.20 10.57
N GLU A 508 28.10 40.16 11.74
CA GLU A 508 29.43 39.54 11.92
C GLU A 508 29.34 38.01 12.07
N ILE A 509 29.99 37.27 11.18
CA ILE A 509 29.96 35.79 11.17
C ILE A 509 31.10 35.25 12.00
N LYS A 510 30.75 34.59 13.11
CA LYS A 510 31.73 33.92 13.96
C LYS A 510 32.17 32.60 13.33
N PRO A 511 33.48 32.35 13.23
CA PRO A 511 33.99 31.05 12.83
C PRO A 511 33.74 30.03 13.94
N THR A 512 33.42 28.80 13.56
CA THR A 512 33.38 27.65 14.46
C THR A 512 34.27 26.55 13.93
N GLU A 513 34.89 25.79 14.83
CA GLU A 513 35.77 24.70 14.43
C GLU A 513 34.95 23.52 13.90
N TYR A 514 35.18 23.17 12.64
CA TYR A 514 34.67 21.92 12.07
C TYR A 514 35.61 20.77 12.49
N PRO A 515 35.10 19.56 12.80
CA PRO A 515 35.99 18.46 13.14
C PRO A 515 36.99 18.20 12.00
N THR A 516 38.28 18.17 12.32
CA THR A 516 39.42 17.95 11.40
C THR A 516 39.43 16.55 10.77
N SER A 517 38.50 15.69 11.18
CA SER A 517 38.21 14.40 10.55
C SER A 517 36.78 13.98 10.83
N ILE A 518 36.17 13.23 9.92
CA ILE A 518 34.83 12.64 10.09
C ILE A 518 34.93 11.12 10.08
N THR A 519 34.05 10.43 10.79
CA THR A 519 34.04 8.96 10.77
C THR A 519 33.10 8.43 9.70
N GLY A 520 33.52 7.40 8.98
CA GLY A 520 32.67 6.62 8.09
C GLY A 520 32.74 5.14 8.40
N LYS A 521 31.85 4.35 7.81
CA LYS A 521 31.93 2.89 7.80
C LYS A 521 32.03 2.39 6.38
N THR A 522 33.02 1.53 6.14
CA THR A 522 33.10 0.80 4.87
C THR A 522 31.83 -0.02 4.66
N THR A 523 31.36 -0.09 3.42
CA THR A 523 30.13 -0.79 3.04
C THR A 523 30.41 -2.17 2.47
N ASP A 524 31.69 -2.46 2.19
CA ASP A 524 32.24 -3.72 1.71
C ASP A 524 33.71 -3.85 2.15
N ALA A 525 34.36 -4.98 1.84
CA ALA A 525 35.81 -5.10 1.90
C ALA A 525 36.44 -4.05 0.95
N LEU A 526 37.26 -3.15 1.49
CA LEU A 526 37.70 -1.96 0.77
C LEU A 526 39.20 -1.76 0.89
N ASN A 527 39.89 -1.75 -0.26
CA ASN A 527 41.32 -1.48 -0.29
C ASN A 527 41.59 -0.01 0.06
N TYR A 528 42.60 0.20 0.91
CA TYR A 528 43.24 1.50 1.10
C TYR A 528 44.64 1.46 0.46
N ARG A 529 44.99 2.55 -0.20
CA ARG A 529 46.14 2.67 -1.11
C ARG A 529 47.06 3.79 -0.68
N THR A 530 48.30 3.79 -1.16
CA THR A 530 49.28 4.85 -0.90
C THR A 530 48.98 6.18 -1.61
N GLY A 531 47.95 6.25 -2.46
CA GLY A 531 47.51 7.47 -3.12
C GLY A 531 46.11 7.34 -3.78
N PRO A 532 45.50 8.45 -4.21
CA PRO A 532 44.13 8.49 -4.72
C PRO A 532 44.04 7.96 -6.15
N GLY A 533 43.56 6.72 -6.30
CA GLY A 533 43.34 6.08 -7.60
C GLY A 533 43.70 4.59 -7.59
N THR A 534 43.14 3.83 -8.53
CA THR A 534 43.41 2.40 -8.65
C THR A 534 44.82 2.05 -9.12
N SER A 535 45.57 3.02 -9.65
CA SER A 535 46.96 2.88 -10.07
C SER A 535 47.98 2.92 -8.93
N TYR A 536 47.59 3.33 -7.72
CA TYR A 536 48.47 3.35 -6.55
C TYR A 536 48.49 1.98 -5.85
N SER A 537 49.63 1.64 -5.24
CA SER A 537 49.82 0.38 -4.52
C SER A 537 48.82 0.24 -3.36
N VAL A 538 48.25 -0.97 -3.22
CA VAL A 538 47.38 -1.31 -2.09
C VAL A 538 48.24 -1.45 -0.84
N ALA A 539 47.94 -0.65 0.17
CA ALA A 539 48.60 -0.71 1.48
C ALA A 539 47.88 -1.70 2.41
N GLY A 540 46.58 -1.93 2.21
CA GLY A 540 45.82 -2.97 2.89
C GLY A 540 44.34 -2.94 2.53
N THR A 541 43.52 -3.70 3.26
CA THR A 541 42.08 -3.85 3.01
C THR A 541 41.30 -3.75 4.33
N PHE A 542 40.32 -2.86 4.38
CA PHE A 542 39.33 -2.82 5.44
C PHE A 542 38.29 -3.91 5.25
N ASN A 543 37.82 -4.54 6.34
CA ASN A 543 36.64 -5.39 6.29
C ASN A 543 35.36 -4.54 6.13
N SER A 544 34.27 -5.12 5.63
CA SER A 544 32.96 -4.43 5.59
C SER A 544 32.52 -4.01 7.00
N GLY A 545 32.00 -2.79 7.13
CA GLY A 545 31.57 -2.21 8.40
C GLY A 545 32.69 -1.63 9.26
N THR A 546 33.95 -1.68 8.80
CA THR A 546 35.09 -1.07 9.49
C THR A 546 34.87 0.43 9.58
N LYS A 547 34.99 0.96 10.80
CA LYS A 547 34.99 2.40 11.02
C LYS A 547 36.32 2.97 10.54
N VAL A 548 36.26 4.02 9.73
CA VAL A 548 37.42 4.71 9.17
C VAL A 548 37.36 6.19 9.52
N LYS A 549 38.52 6.78 9.81
CA LYS A 549 38.69 8.20 10.09
C LYS A 549 39.08 8.89 8.79
N ILE A 550 38.18 9.69 8.23
CA ILE A 550 38.36 10.40 6.98
C ILE A 550 38.92 11.79 7.28
N THR A 551 40.06 12.11 6.70
CA THR A 551 40.77 13.40 6.88
C THR A 551 40.70 14.30 5.66
N ASP A 552 40.45 13.74 4.46
CA ASP A 552 40.40 14.52 3.22
C ASP A 552 39.60 13.83 2.07
N SER A 553 39.36 14.51 0.93
CA SER A 553 38.73 13.90 -0.27
C SER A 553 39.24 14.42 -1.64
N VAL A 554 39.84 13.55 -2.44
CA VAL A 554 40.39 13.91 -3.76
C VAL A 554 39.56 13.33 -4.90
N VAL A 555 39.26 14.13 -5.93
CA VAL A 555 38.66 13.62 -7.17
C VAL A 555 39.76 13.27 -8.18
N LYS A 556 39.84 12.01 -8.59
CA LYS A 556 40.77 11.52 -9.61
C LYS A 556 40.01 10.66 -10.62
N ASN A 557 40.20 10.91 -11.92
CA ASN A 557 39.52 10.20 -13.01
C ASN A 557 37.99 10.15 -12.86
N SER A 558 37.38 11.27 -12.45
CA SER A 558 35.92 11.39 -12.23
C SER A 558 35.36 10.52 -11.09
N GLU A 559 36.22 9.99 -10.20
CA GLU A 559 35.84 9.27 -8.98
C GLU A 559 36.40 10.01 -7.75
N THR A 560 35.60 10.09 -6.69
CA THR A 560 36.03 10.65 -5.40
C THR A 560 36.71 9.58 -4.53
N TRP A 561 37.84 9.93 -3.94
CA TRP A 561 38.63 9.11 -3.02
C TRP A 561 38.73 9.83 -1.67
N TYR A 562 38.51 9.12 -0.57
CA TYR A 562 38.72 9.65 0.78
C TYR A 562 40.13 9.35 1.25
N ALA A 563 40.81 10.35 1.83
CA ALA A 563 42.01 10.14 2.63
C ALA A 563 41.61 9.61 4.01
N ILE A 564 42.24 8.53 4.44
CA ILE A 564 41.94 7.77 5.63
C ILE A 564 43.19 7.75 6.51
N ASP A 565 43.06 8.24 7.72
CA ASP A 565 44.07 8.15 8.75
C ASP A 565 44.00 6.78 9.43
N ILE A 566 45.10 6.04 9.35
CA ILE A 566 45.32 4.78 10.06
C ILE A 566 46.58 4.96 10.91
N ASP A 567 46.39 5.06 12.23
CA ASP A 567 47.47 5.20 13.22
C ASP A 567 48.47 6.33 12.94
N GLY A 568 47.99 7.47 12.43
CA GLY A 568 48.81 8.66 12.15
C GLY A 568 49.42 8.69 10.74
N LYS A 569 49.09 7.70 9.88
CA LYS A 569 49.55 7.62 8.50
C LYS A 569 48.38 7.66 7.53
N GLU A 570 48.54 8.48 6.49
CA GLU A 570 47.49 8.73 5.50
C GLU A 570 47.49 7.68 4.36
N TYR A 571 46.29 7.20 4.03
CA TYR A 571 46.02 6.31 2.90
C TYR A 571 44.75 6.75 2.17
N TYR A 572 44.44 6.14 1.03
CA TYR A 572 43.29 6.54 0.20
C TYR A 572 42.38 5.37 -0.16
N SER A 573 41.07 5.55 0.00
CA SER A 573 40.05 4.56 -0.37
C SER A 573 38.91 5.20 -1.16
N SER A 574 38.27 4.44 -2.06
CA SER A 574 37.17 4.96 -2.88
C SER A 574 35.97 5.37 -2.02
N ALA A 575 35.49 6.61 -2.22
CA ALA A 575 34.37 7.18 -1.49
C ALA A 575 33.04 6.45 -1.77
N LEU A 576 32.94 5.75 -2.90
CA LEU A 576 31.76 4.95 -3.27
C LEU A 576 31.42 3.87 -2.23
N TYR A 577 32.41 3.44 -1.46
CA TYR A 577 32.29 2.31 -0.54
C TYR A 577 32.34 2.72 0.93
N ILE A 578 32.29 4.01 1.26
CA ILE A 578 32.30 4.47 2.65
C ILE A 578 31.04 5.28 2.93
N ASN A 579 30.20 4.77 3.84
CA ASN A 579 29.07 5.51 4.37
C ASN A 579 29.55 6.41 5.49
N ILE A 580 29.45 7.72 5.33
CA ILE A 580 29.81 8.67 6.38
C ILE A 580 28.76 8.61 7.50
N ASP A 581 29.23 8.50 8.74
CA ASP A 581 28.40 8.75 9.90
C ASP A 581 28.21 10.27 9.96
N LEU A 582 27.00 10.75 9.69
CA LEU A 582 26.68 12.18 9.80
C LEU A 582 26.86 12.59 11.26
N VAL A 583 28.00 13.22 11.55
CA VAL A 583 28.22 13.89 12.82
C VAL A 583 27.36 15.14 12.78
N ALA A 584 26.23 15.13 13.51
CA ALA A 584 25.69 16.39 13.98
C ALA A 584 26.83 17.06 14.74
N ALA A 585 27.24 18.26 14.30
CA ALA A 585 28.31 19.01 14.94
C ALA A 585 28.12 18.98 16.47
N PRO A 586 29.21 18.86 17.26
CA PRO A 586 29.09 19.03 18.71
C PRO A 586 28.32 20.32 18.97
N LEU A 587 27.26 20.17 19.74
CA LEU A 587 26.25 21.17 20.06
C LEU A 587 26.84 22.23 21.01
N ASN A 588 27.99 22.81 20.67
CA ASN A 588 28.52 23.96 21.37
C ASN A 588 27.82 25.19 20.77
N SER A 589 26.70 25.55 21.41
CA SER A 589 25.83 26.70 21.13
C SER A 589 24.95 26.62 19.87
N VAL A 590 24.23 25.51 19.66
CA VAL A 590 22.96 25.61 18.90
C VAL A 590 22.00 26.44 19.77
N PRO A 591 21.32 27.45 19.21
CA PRO A 591 20.34 28.23 19.95
C PRO A 591 19.30 27.30 20.55
N GLU A 592 18.97 27.53 21.81
CA GLU A 592 17.91 26.81 22.50
C GLU A 592 16.62 26.90 21.66
N ILE A 593 16.18 25.78 21.09
CA ILE A 593 14.89 25.71 20.39
C ILE A 593 13.82 25.61 21.48
N THR A 594 13.58 26.72 22.17
CA THR A 594 12.46 26.84 23.09
C THR A 594 11.19 27.05 22.29
N LYS A 595 10.31 26.05 22.32
CA LYS A 595 8.94 26.19 21.83
C LYS A 595 8.15 26.98 22.86
N GLU A 596 8.27 28.31 22.82
CA GLU A 596 7.38 29.14 23.60
C GLU A 596 6.01 29.20 22.94
N THR A 597 5.02 28.70 23.67
CA THR A 597 3.62 28.92 23.31
C THR A 597 3.22 30.27 23.89
N LYS A 598 3.50 31.35 23.14
CA LYS A 598 3.02 32.67 23.56
C LYS A 598 1.51 32.69 23.39
N THR A 599 0.80 32.64 24.51
CA THR A 599 -0.66 32.66 24.55
C THR A 599 -1.09 34.11 24.76
N THR A 600 -1.25 34.83 23.66
CA THR A 600 -1.83 36.17 23.70
C THR A 600 -3.35 36.04 23.72
N LYS A 601 -4.00 36.49 24.80
CA LYS A 601 -5.46 36.62 24.83
C LYS A 601 -5.82 37.91 24.11
N ILE A 602 -6.27 37.78 22.86
CA ILE A 602 -6.76 38.90 22.07
C ILE A 602 -8.26 38.72 21.86
N THR A 603 -9.01 39.82 21.93
CA THR A 603 -10.43 39.82 21.60
C THR A 603 -10.55 39.81 20.07
N ALA A 604 -10.63 38.63 19.46
CA ALA A 604 -10.77 38.48 18.02
C ALA A 604 -12.07 37.73 17.68
N LYS A 605 -12.69 38.17 16.59
CA LYS A 605 -13.97 37.65 16.11
C LYS A 605 -13.72 36.57 15.05
N PRO A 606 -14.60 35.56 14.88
CA PRO A 606 -14.42 34.51 13.88
C PRO A 606 -14.18 34.98 12.43
N ASN A 607 -14.60 36.20 12.08
CA ASN A 607 -14.38 36.82 10.78
C ASN A 607 -12.94 37.33 10.55
N THR A 608 -12.10 37.40 11.59
CA THR A 608 -10.68 37.78 11.47
C THR A 608 -9.76 36.57 11.28
N LEU A 609 -10.27 35.36 11.50
CA LEU A 609 -9.52 34.13 11.26
C LEU A 609 -9.20 33.97 9.78
N THR A 610 -7.97 33.57 9.48
CA THR A 610 -7.51 33.27 8.13
C THR A 610 -6.81 31.92 8.07
N GLY A 611 -6.62 31.40 6.87
CA GLY A 611 -5.79 30.24 6.60
C GLY A 611 -4.73 30.52 5.55
N THR A 612 -3.95 29.50 5.23
CA THR A 612 -3.07 29.48 4.07
C THR A 612 -3.49 28.37 3.13
N GLY A 613 -3.23 28.54 1.83
CA GLY A 613 -3.53 27.54 0.83
C GLY A 613 -2.75 27.75 -0.46
N SER A 614 -2.82 26.74 -1.33
CA SER A 614 -2.36 26.83 -2.70
C SER A 614 -3.38 26.21 -3.65
N VAL A 615 -3.21 26.39 -4.95
CA VAL A 615 -4.00 25.67 -5.96
C VAL A 615 -3.18 24.54 -6.57
N LEU A 616 -3.80 23.40 -6.82
CA LEU A 616 -3.29 22.42 -7.77
C LEU A 616 -4.11 22.58 -9.04
N GLU A 617 -3.50 23.10 -10.10
CA GLU A 617 -4.18 23.36 -11.36
C GLU A 617 -3.37 22.89 -12.55
N GLY A 618 -4.03 22.16 -13.45
CA GLY A 618 -3.37 21.49 -14.56
C GLY A 618 -3.97 20.12 -14.88
N ARG A 619 -3.25 19.32 -15.65
CA ARG A 619 -3.67 17.99 -16.09
C ARG A 619 -2.58 16.97 -15.81
N TRP A 620 -2.96 15.82 -15.26
CA TRP A 620 -2.04 14.69 -15.15
C TRP A 620 -1.78 14.06 -16.50
N ILE A 621 -0.52 13.69 -16.74
CA ILE A 621 -0.06 13.06 -17.97
C ILE A 621 -0.23 11.54 -17.82
N PRO A 622 -1.10 10.88 -18.61
CA PRO A 622 -1.21 9.43 -18.61
C PRO A 622 0.10 8.76 -19.06
N LYS A 623 0.35 7.55 -18.55
CA LYS A 623 1.58 6.77 -18.81
C LYS A 623 1.32 5.43 -19.46
N ASP A 624 0.15 4.87 -19.22
CA ASP A 624 -0.34 3.66 -19.87
C ASP A 624 -1.85 3.81 -20.07
N GLY A 625 -2.29 3.79 -21.33
CA GLY A 625 -3.64 4.19 -21.71
C GLY A 625 -4.04 5.56 -21.17
N SER A 626 -5.34 5.77 -20.96
CA SER A 626 -5.89 7.03 -20.41
C SER A 626 -6.08 7.00 -18.89
N THR A 627 -5.79 5.87 -18.24
CA THR A 627 -6.17 5.63 -16.83
C THR A 627 -5.00 5.37 -15.88
N TRP A 628 -3.76 5.29 -16.34
CA TRP A 628 -2.61 5.09 -15.46
C TRP A 628 -1.70 6.31 -15.40
N PHE A 629 -1.34 6.74 -14.19
CA PHE A 629 -0.54 7.94 -13.92
C PHE A 629 0.64 7.59 -13.02
N ASN A 630 1.72 8.37 -13.04
CA ASN A 630 2.81 8.20 -12.07
C ASN A 630 2.28 8.36 -10.64
N ALA A 631 2.62 7.41 -9.77
CA ALA A 631 2.42 7.52 -8.33
C ALA A 631 3.41 8.56 -7.77
N ASN A 632 2.98 9.38 -6.80
CA ASN A 632 3.93 10.26 -6.10
C ASN A 632 4.80 9.49 -5.11
N SER A 633 5.89 10.12 -4.68
CA SER A 633 6.89 9.50 -3.80
C SER A 633 6.34 8.98 -2.46
N LYS A 634 5.31 9.63 -1.88
CA LYS A 634 4.65 9.13 -0.66
C LYS A 634 3.83 7.87 -0.92
N THR A 635 3.09 7.82 -2.02
CA THR A 635 2.41 6.60 -2.47
C THR A 635 3.41 5.48 -2.75
N VAL A 636 4.52 5.80 -3.42
CA VAL A 636 5.60 4.85 -3.68
C VAL A 636 6.20 4.31 -2.39
N ALA A 637 6.60 5.19 -1.48
CA ALA A 637 7.13 4.84 -0.17
C ALA A 637 6.18 3.91 0.60
N TYR A 638 4.87 4.17 0.58
CA TYR A 638 3.89 3.32 1.27
C TYR A 638 3.84 1.89 0.72
N TYR A 639 3.81 1.71 -0.60
CA TYR A 639 3.75 0.38 -1.22
C TYR A 639 5.10 -0.35 -1.26
N LEU A 640 6.19 0.40 -1.18
CA LEU A 640 7.53 -0.15 -1.06
C LEU A 640 7.83 -0.59 0.39
N ASP A 641 7.19 -0.02 1.40
CA ASP A 641 7.48 -0.36 2.79
C ASP A 641 6.85 -1.71 3.18
N PRO A 642 7.65 -2.79 3.35
CA PRO A 642 7.10 -4.11 3.62
C PRO A 642 6.35 -4.17 4.95
N ARG A 643 6.69 -3.30 5.91
CA ARG A 643 6.06 -3.25 7.23
C ARG A 643 4.58 -2.93 7.14
N ASN A 644 4.12 -2.24 6.09
CA ASN A 644 2.69 -1.97 5.88
C ASN A 644 1.89 -3.24 5.54
N PHE A 645 2.56 -4.33 5.18
CA PHE A 645 1.94 -5.53 4.63
C PHE A 645 2.26 -6.82 5.40
N LEU A 646 2.95 -6.71 6.54
CA LEU A 646 3.19 -7.84 7.45
C LEU A 646 1.92 -8.15 8.26
N ASN A 647 0.97 -8.83 7.63
CA ASN A 647 -0.26 -9.35 8.23
C ASN A 647 -0.75 -10.56 7.42
N GLU A 648 -1.66 -11.37 8.00
CA GLU A 648 -2.19 -12.61 7.38
C GLU A 648 -2.86 -12.39 6.01
N ASP A 649 -3.13 -11.15 5.67
CA ASP A 649 -3.90 -10.75 4.52
C ASP A 649 -3.00 -10.33 3.35
N ARG A 650 -1.76 -9.92 3.64
CA ARG A 650 -0.84 -9.28 2.67
C ARG A 650 0.58 -9.85 2.67
N ILE A 651 0.91 -10.76 3.59
CA ILE A 651 2.25 -11.36 3.68
C ILE A 651 2.63 -12.17 2.41
N TYR A 652 1.66 -12.72 1.68
CA TYR A 652 1.90 -13.56 0.49
C TYR A 652 2.57 -12.81 -0.68
N MET A 653 2.62 -11.47 -0.67
CA MET A 653 3.46 -10.76 -1.65
C MET A 653 4.96 -11.07 -1.48
N PHE A 654 5.34 -11.55 -0.29
CA PHE A 654 6.71 -11.94 0.06
C PHE A 654 6.92 -13.45 0.01
N GLU A 655 5.92 -14.26 -0.38
CA GLU A 655 6.07 -15.72 -0.47
C GLU A 655 7.23 -16.08 -1.41
N ASN A 656 8.11 -16.97 -0.94
CA ASN A 656 9.20 -17.51 -1.73
C ASN A 656 8.65 -18.49 -2.78
N LEU A 657 8.79 -18.11 -4.05
CA LEU A 657 8.34 -18.89 -5.19
C LEU A 657 9.40 -19.87 -5.71
N SER A 658 10.60 -19.92 -5.12
CA SER A 658 11.59 -20.98 -5.35
C SER A 658 11.16 -22.30 -4.69
N TYR A 659 11.79 -23.42 -5.06
CA TYR A 659 11.45 -24.72 -4.47
C TYR A 659 11.97 -24.82 -3.04
N GLN A 660 11.14 -25.36 -2.14
CA GLN A 660 11.44 -25.54 -0.72
C GLN A 660 11.25 -27.02 -0.37
N LYS A 661 12.34 -27.78 -0.54
CA LYS A 661 12.36 -29.24 -0.50
C LYS A 661 11.81 -29.83 0.80
N ASP A 662 11.97 -29.13 1.92
CA ASP A 662 11.70 -29.66 3.25
C ASP A 662 10.18 -29.74 3.55
N TYR A 663 9.37 -28.91 2.90
CA TYR A 663 7.93 -28.86 3.19
C TYR A 663 7.01 -28.87 1.97
N GLN A 664 7.51 -28.60 0.75
CA GLN A 664 6.68 -28.61 -0.46
C GLN A 664 6.51 -30.03 -1.02
N THR A 665 5.94 -30.91 -0.19
CA THR A 665 5.81 -32.35 -0.46
C THR A 665 4.66 -32.67 -1.42
N ARG A 666 4.60 -33.93 -1.86
CA ARG A 666 3.49 -34.46 -2.68
C ARG A 666 2.13 -34.33 -1.99
N ALA A 667 2.08 -34.41 -0.67
CA ALA A 667 0.84 -34.28 0.10
C ALA A 667 0.31 -32.84 0.04
N VAL A 668 1.19 -31.86 0.26
CA VAL A 668 0.86 -30.43 0.18
C VAL A 668 0.36 -30.07 -1.23
N VAL A 669 1.07 -30.51 -2.27
CA VAL A 669 0.66 -30.29 -3.66
C VAL A 669 -0.66 -31.00 -3.99
N SER A 670 -0.90 -32.18 -3.42
CA SER A 670 -2.17 -32.90 -3.60
C SER A 670 -3.35 -32.09 -3.09
N LYS A 671 -3.22 -31.35 -1.98
CA LYS A 671 -4.27 -30.45 -1.48
C LYS A 671 -4.69 -29.41 -2.53
N VAL A 672 -3.72 -28.86 -3.27
CA VAL A 672 -3.97 -27.92 -4.36
C VAL A 672 -4.64 -28.60 -5.56
N LEU A 673 -4.31 -29.84 -5.88
CA LEU A 673 -4.89 -30.54 -7.04
C LEU A 673 -6.27 -31.16 -6.75
N THR A 674 -6.60 -31.40 -5.48
CA THR A 674 -7.88 -31.98 -5.05
C THR A 674 -9.07 -31.13 -5.52
N GLY A 675 -10.07 -31.80 -6.10
CA GLY A 675 -11.27 -31.16 -6.64
C GLY A 675 -11.09 -30.54 -8.03
N THR A 676 -9.97 -30.82 -8.72
CA THR A 676 -9.74 -30.40 -10.11
C THR A 676 -9.82 -31.59 -11.08
N GLN A 677 -9.86 -31.31 -12.38
CA GLN A 677 -9.74 -32.35 -13.42
C GLN A 677 -8.29 -32.77 -13.71
N LEU A 678 -7.29 -32.07 -13.15
CA LEU A 678 -5.88 -32.34 -13.43
C LEU A 678 -5.47 -33.79 -13.05
N PRO A 679 -5.78 -34.32 -11.84
CA PRO A 679 -5.48 -35.70 -11.51
C PRO A 679 -6.14 -36.72 -12.44
N LYS A 680 -7.39 -36.46 -12.88
CA LYS A 680 -8.13 -37.32 -13.81
C LYS A 680 -7.39 -37.51 -15.13
N TYR A 681 -6.66 -36.48 -15.57
CA TYR A 681 -5.88 -36.51 -16.81
C TYR A 681 -4.39 -36.83 -16.59
N GLY A 682 -4.04 -37.45 -15.45
CA GLY A 682 -2.69 -37.96 -15.19
C GLY A 682 -1.70 -36.91 -14.64
N PHE A 683 -2.15 -35.69 -14.32
CA PHE A 683 -1.30 -34.70 -13.66
C PHE A 683 -1.28 -34.97 -12.15
N SER A 684 -0.34 -35.81 -11.73
CA SER A 684 -0.16 -36.17 -10.32
C SER A 684 0.67 -35.14 -9.56
N SER A 685 0.53 -35.09 -8.24
CA SER A 685 1.35 -34.23 -7.38
C SER A 685 2.85 -34.50 -7.51
N ARG A 686 3.25 -35.75 -7.81
CA ARG A 686 4.64 -36.13 -8.09
C ARG A 686 5.23 -35.32 -9.24
N ILE A 687 4.50 -35.20 -10.35
CA ILE A 687 4.98 -34.48 -11.54
C ILE A 687 5.29 -33.01 -11.21
N PHE A 688 4.45 -32.37 -10.41
CA PHE A 688 4.67 -30.98 -9.99
C PHE A 688 5.86 -30.85 -9.04
N VAL A 689 5.99 -31.74 -8.05
CA VAL A 689 7.15 -31.72 -7.11
C VAL A 689 8.45 -31.98 -7.87
N ASP A 690 8.49 -32.97 -8.75
CA ASP A 690 9.66 -33.27 -9.58
C ASP A 690 10.04 -32.04 -10.44
N ALA A 691 9.06 -31.40 -11.08
CA ALA A 691 9.30 -30.18 -11.85
C ALA A 691 9.80 -29.02 -10.98
N GLY A 692 9.22 -28.85 -9.78
CA GLY A 692 9.66 -27.85 -8.83
C GLY A 692 11.13 -28.03 -8.45
N SER A 693 11.52 -29.28 -8.17
CA SER A 693 12.91 -29.64 -7.87
C SER A 693 13.87 -29.43 -9.04
N ILE A 694 13.45 -29.70 -10.28
CA ILE A 694 14.30 -29.56 -11.47
C ILE A 694 14.54 -28.09 -11.83
N TYR A 695 13.51 -27.24 -11.68
CA TYR A 695 13.54 -25.86 -12.19
C TYR A 695 13.66 -24.78 -11.11
N ASP A 696 13.83 -25.18 -9.85
CA ASP A 696 13.83 -24.32 -8.67
C ASP A 696 12.61 -23.40 -8.58
N ILE A 697 11.43 -24.01 -8.58
CA ILE A 697 10.15 -23.31 -8.50
C ILE A 697 9.21 -24.03 -7.55
N SER A 698 8.44 -23.28 -6.78
CA SER A 698 7.47 -23.81 -5.83
C SER A 698 6.44 -24.71 -6.56
N PRO A 699 6.37 -26.02 -6.26
CA PRO A 699 5.39 -26.91 -6.87
C PRO A 699 3.97 -26.61 -6.37
N VAL A 700 3.83 -25.95 -5.22
CA VAL A 700 2.55 -25.40 -4.73
C VAL A 700 2.10 -24.27 -5.66
N PHE A 701 2.98 -23.33 -5.99
CA PHE A 701 2.72 -22.26 -6.95
C PHE A 701 2.40 -22.82 -8.34
N LEU A 702 3.19 -23.79 -8.83
CA LEU A 702 2.93 -24.45 -10.11
C LEU A 702 1.56 -25.13 -10.14
N ALA A 703 1.22 -25.93 -9.13
CA ALA A 703 -0.06 -26.60 -9.06
C ALA A 703 -1.23 -25.61 -8.95
N ALA A 704 -1.07 -24.53 -8.19
CA ALA A 704 -2.07 -23.47 -8.08
C ALA A 704 -2.31 -22.79 -9.42
N ARG A 705 -1.24 -22.55 -10.20
CA ARG A 705 -1.33 -21.98 -11.54
C ARG A 705 -2.04 -22.94 -12.50
N ALA A 706 -1.63 -24.21 -12.55
CA ALA A 706 -2.31 -25.20 -13.38
C ALA A 706 -3.80 -25.33 -13.02
N ARG A 707 -4.14 -25.31 -11.72
CA ARG A 707 -5.53 -25.31 -11.23
C ARG A 707 -6.31 -24.11 -11.74
N GLN A 708 -5.73 -22.92 -11.69
CA GLN A 708 -6.39 -21.70 -12.16
C GLN A 708 -6.62 -21.71 -13.67
N GLU A 709 -5.64 -22.18 -14.44
CA GLU A 709 -5.70 -22.16 -15.91
C GLU A 709 -6.59 -23.27 -16.48
N THR A 710 -6.51 -24.48 -15.94
CA THR A 710 -7.15 -25.67 -16.54
C THR A 710 -7.82 -26.61 -15.54
N GLY A 711 -7.81 -26.29 -14.24
CA GLY A 711 -8.33 -27.16 -13.18
C GLY A 711 -9.82 -27.47 -13.26
N GLY A 712 -10.62 -26.64 -13.93
CA GLY A 712 -12.03 -26.91 -14.23
C GLY A 712 -12.27 -27.91 -15.37
N GLY A 713 -11.21 -28.29 -16.09
CA GLY A 713 -11.27 -29.09 -17.31
C GLY A 713 -10.94 -28.30 -18.56
N SER A 714 -10.07 -28.84 -19.41
CA SER A 714 -9.70 -28.26 -20.70
C SER A 714 -9.28 -29.35 -21.67
N VAL A 715 -9.55 -29.18 -22.97
CA VAL A 715 -9.00 -30.06 -24.01
C VAL A 715 -7.47 -30.00 -24.07
N ALA A 716 -6.87 -28.93 -23.54
CA ALA A 716 -5.41 -28.79 -23.44
C ALA A 716 -4.78 -29.75 -22.40
N ILE A 717 -5.57 -30.32 -21.48
CA ILE A 717 -5.07 -31.28 -20.49
C ILE A 717 -5.54 -32.71 -20.79
N SER A 718 -6.44 -32.91 -21.75
CA SER A 718 -7.08 -34.21 -21.97
C SER A 718 -6.27 -35.18 -22.84
N GLY A 719 -5.14 -34.75 -23.42
CA GLY A 719 -4.35 -35.54 -24.36
C GLY A 719 -4.99 -35.72 -25.74
N LYS A 720 -6.16 -35.11 -26.01
CA LYS A 720 -6.93 -35.27 -27.26
C LYS A 720 -6.12 -34.98 -28.53
N TYR A 721 -5.11 -34.12 -28.43
CA TYR A 721 -4.29 -33.67 -29.55
C TYR A 721 -2.86 -34.23 -29.52
N GLY A 722 -2.62 -35.30 -28.76
CA GLY A 722 -1.29 -35.92 -28.58
C GLY A 722 -0.30 -35.08 -27.75
N VAL A 723 -0.75 -33.97 -27.18
CA VAL A 723 0.05 -33.03 -26.39
C VAL A 723 -0.74 -32.46 -25.22
N TYR A 724 -0.03 -31.90 -24.26
CA TYR A 724 -0.57 -31.39 -23.00
C TYR A 724 -0.10 -29.97 -22.72
N ASN A 725 -0.96 -29.14 -22.12
CA ASN A 725 -0.64 -27.77 -21.72
C ASN A 725 -1.48 -27.34 -20.50
N PRO A 726 -1.07 -27.71 -19.27
CA PRO A 726 -1.84 -27.42 -18.05
C PRO A 726 -1.82 -25.94 -17.64
N PHE A 727 -0.91 -25.14 -18.21
CA PHE A 727 -0.74 -23.71 -17.89
C PHE A 727 -1.25 -22.78 -18.99
N ASN A 728 -1.85 -23.34 -20.04
CA ASN A 728 -2.36 -22.59 -21.19
C ASN A 728 -1.30 -21.68 -21.86
N ILE A 729 -0.02 -22.06 -21.80
CA ILE A 729 1.09 -21.26 -22.35
C ILE A 729 0.97 -21.19 -23.88
N GLY A 730 1.07 -20.00 -24.44
CA GLY A 730 0.91 -19.75 -25.87
C GLY A 730 -0.53 -19.54 -26.32
N ALA A 731 -1.50 -19.53 -25.40
CA ALA A 731 -2.91 -19.26 -25.70
C ALA A 731 -3.20 -17.75 -25.87
N THR A 732 -2.72 -17.15 -26.96
CA THR A 732 -2.94 -15.73 -27.28
C THR A 732 -4.31 -15.48 -27.92
N SER A 733 -4.76 -14.22 -27.84
CA SER A 733 -6.09 -13.74 -28.26
C SER A 733 -6.30 -13.76 -29.78
N SER A 734 -6.63 -14.94 -30.31
CA SER A 734 -7.34 -15.09 -31.59
C SER A 734 -8.65 -15.86 -31.36
N SER A 735 -9.42 -16.15 -32.41
CA SER A 735 -10.71 -16.84 -32.36
C SER A 735 -10.69 -18.21 -31.66
N ASN A 736 -9.52 -18.80 -31.39
CA ASN A 736 -9.38 -20.06 -30.64
C ASN A 736 -8.11 -20.13 -29.76
N PRO A 737 -8.10 -19.48 -28.57
CA PRO A 737 -6.91 -19.38 -27.72
C PRO A 737 -6.41 -20.74 -27.22
N VAL A 738 -7.31 -21.69 -26.94
CA VAL A 738 -6.93 -23.03 -26.48
C VAL A 738 -6.17 -23.79 -27.57
N MET A 739 -6.56 -23.64 -28.84
CA MET A 739 -5.86 -24.27 -29.96
C MET A 739 -4.47 -23.69 -30.18
N ASN A 740 -4.28 -22.39 -29.96
CA ASN A 740 -2.95 -21.77 -29.99
C ASN A 740 -2.04 -22.36 -28.91
N GLY A 741 -2.57 -22.55 -27.70
CA GLY A 741 -1.85 -23.23 -26.62
C GLY A 741 -1.49 -24.68 -26.95
N ILE A 742 -2.37 -25.40 -27.64
CA ILE A 742 -2.09 -26.77 -28.13
C ILE A 742 -0.99 -26.77 -29.21
N ASN A 743 -1.04 -25.83 -30.16
CA ASN A 743 -0.02 -25.70 -31.20
C ASN A 743 1.34 -25.33 -30.60
N TYR A 744 1.36 -24.47 -29.58
CA TYR A 744 2.56 -24.16 -28.83
C TYR A 744 3.14 -25.40 -28.15
N ALA A 745 2.30 -26.18 -27.45
CA ALA A 745 2.70 -27.43 -26.81
C ALA A 745 3.26 -28.46 -27.82
N ARG A 746 2.68 -28.53 -29.02
CA ARG A 746 3.18 -29.38 -30.13
C ARG A 746 4.57 -28.97 -30.59
N LYS A 747 4.79 -27.68 -30.84
CA LYS A 747 6.11 -27.15 -31.21
C LYS A 747 7.17 -27.39 -30.13
N ARG A 748 6.76 -27.49 -28.86
CA ARG A 748 7.64 -27.77 -27.71
C ARG A 748 7.76 -29.25 -27.36
N GLY A 749 7.11 -30.15 -28.10
CA GLY A 749 7.19 -31.59 -27.86
C GLY A 749 6.58 -32.03 -26.52
N TRP A 750 5.56 -31.33 -26.02
CA TRP A 750 4.89 -31.63 -24.74
C TRP A 750 3.92 -32.81 -24.87
N THR A 751 4.44 -33.96 -25.30
CA THR A 751 3.66 -35.17 -25.62
C THR A 751 3.27 -36.01 -24.40
N THR A 752 3.74 -35.64 -23.20
CA THR A 752 3.35 -36.26 -21.93
C THR A 752 3.08 -35.20 -20.87
N GLN A 753 2.31 -35.55 -19.85
CA GLN A 753 2.02 -34.67 -18.71
C GLN A 753 3.31 -34.18 -18.04
N LYS A 754 4.29 -35.08 -17.86
CA LYS A 754 5.61 -34.74 -17.32
C LYS A 754 6.33 -33.70 -18.18
N LYS A 755 6.40 -33.91 -19.51
CA LYS A 755 7.03 -32.94 -20.43
C LYS A 755 6.33 -31.59 -20.41
N ALA A 756 5.00 -31.57 -20.33
CA ALA A 756 4.22 -30.33 -20.27
C ALA A 756 4.40 -29.57 -18.96
N VAL A 757 4.39 -30.26 -17.82
CA VAL A 757 4.63 -29.62 -16.52
C VAL A 757 6.07 -29.10 -16.45
N ASN A 758 7.06 -29.89 -16.87
CA ASN A 758 8.46 -29.48 -16.91
C ASN A 758 8.68 -28.27 -17.83
N GLY A 759 8.12 -28.31 -19.04
CA GLY A 759 8.23 -27.20 -20.00
C GLY A 759 7.56 -25.92 -19.51
N GLY A 760 6.42 -26.03 -18.82
CA GLY A 760 5.77 -24.89 -18.19
C GLY A 760 6.51 -24.37 -16.97
N ALA A 761 7.05 -25.25 -16.13
CA ALA A 761 7.88 -24.88 -14.99
C ALA A 761 9.14 -24.13 -15.41
N SER A 762 9.86 -24.65 -16.41
CA SER A 762 11.00 -23.97 -17.03
C SER A 762 10.63 -22.56 -17.51
N PHE A 763 9.48 -22.42 -18.19
CA PHE A 763 9.00 -21.14 -18.70
C PHE A 763 8.65 -20.13 -17.59
N LEU A 764 8.03 -20.59 -16.50
CA LEU A 764 7.63 -19.73 -15.38
C LEU A 764 8.82 -19.37 -14.48
N ALA A 765 9.79 -20.28 -14.32
CA ALA A 765 10.95 -20.07 -13.46
C ALA A 765 11.98 -19.13 -14.08
N SER A 766 12.32 -19.33 -15.36
CA SER A 766 13.47 -18.67 -16.01
C SER A 766 13.31 -17.14 -16.13
N GLY A 767 12.08 -16.64 -16.17
CA GLY A 767 11.82 -15.22 -16.42
C GLY A 767 11.98 -14.33 -15.20
N TYR A 768 11.79 -14.84 -13.97
CA TYR A 768 11.79 -13.98 -12.77
C TYR A 768 12.37 -14.69 -11.54
N ILE A 769 11.89 -15.89 -11.22
CA ILE A 769 12.27 -16.61 -10.00
C ILE A 769 13.77 -16.88 -9.98
N ASN A 770 14.28 -17.47 -11.07
CA ASN A 770 15.70 -17.81 -11.20
C ASN A 770 16.57 -16.57 -11.51
N ALA A 771 15.94 -15.42 -11.77
CA ALA A 771 16.59 -14.12 -11.90
C ALA A 771 16.61 -13.34 -10.57
N GLY A 772 16.35 -14.00 -9.42
CA GLY A 772 16.36 -13.37 -8.09
C GLY A 772 15.10 -12.58 -7.75
N GLN A 773 14.03 -12.69 -8.57
CA GLN A 773 12.71 -12.09 -8.33
C GLN A 773 11.71 -13.18 -7.92
N ASN A 774 12.07 -13.90 -6.87
CA ASN A 774 11.36 -15.08 -6.35
C ASN A 774 10.19 -14.73 -5.39
N SER A 775 9.62 -13.53 -5.49
CA SER A 775 8.35 -13.16 -4.87
C SER A 775 7.65 -12.10 -5.72
N ILE A 776 6.33 -11.97 -5.61
CA ILE A 776 5.56 -10.95 -6.36
C ILE A 776 6.07 -9.53 -6.00
N TYR A 777 6.51 -9.32 -4.76
CA TYR A 777 7.16 -8.08 -4.34
C TYR A 777 8.45 -7.83 -5.12
N PHE A 778 9.35 -8.81 -5.24
CA PHE A 778 10.60 -8.65 -6.01
C PHE A 778 10.35 -8.57 -7.51
N GLN A 779 9.30 -9.20 -8.02
CA GLN A 779 8.87 -9.03 -9.41
C GLN A 779 8.37 -7.61 -9.69
N LYS A 780 7.69 -6.97 -8.74
CA LYS A 780 7.29 -5.57 -8.88
C LYS A 780 8.45 -4.60 -8.72
N PHE A 781 9.26 -4.73 -7.69
CA PHE A 781 10.20 -3.67 -7.29
C PHE A 781 11.65 -3.94 -7.72
N ASN A 782 12.01 -5.20 -7.96
CA ASN A 782 13.37 -5.64 -8.30
C ASN A 782 14.45 -5.05 -7.37
N VAL A 783 14.25 -5.21 -6.06
CA VAL A 783 15.14 -4.66 -5.02
C VAL A 783 16.12 -5.70 -4.48
N ALA A 784 16.04 -6.94 -4.97
CA ALA A 784 16.86 -8.08 -4.52
C ALA A 784 18.14 -8.27 -5.35
N ASN A 785 18.24 -7.61 -6.51
CA ASN A 785 19.28 -7.83 -7.53
C ASN A 785 20.29 -6.69 -7.64
N GLY A 786 20.46 -5.92 -6.56
CA GLY A 786 21.39 -4.82 -6.48
C GLY A 786 20.92 -3.52 -7.15
N LEU A 787 21.69 -2.46 -6.95
CA LEU A 787 21.33 -1.10 -7.34
C LEU A 787 21.19 -0.90 -8.86
N SER A 788 22.02 -1.57 -9.66
CA SER A 788 22.02 -1.45 -11.13
C SER A 788 20.75 -2.02 -11.77
N LYS A 789 20.08 -2.95 -11.09
CA LYS A 789 18.83 -3.60 -11.55
C LYS A 789 17.58 -2.99 -10.89
N LEU A 790 17.74 -2.11 -9.91
CA LEU A 790 16.61 -1.48 -9.21
C LEU A 790 15.67 -0.76 -10.19
N ALA A 791 14.38 -1.01 -10.04
CA ALA A 791 13.33 -0.46 -10.92
C ALA A 791 13.39 -0.91 -12.39
N THR A 792 14.19 -1.93 -12.71
CA THR A 792 14.24 -2.56 -14.04
C THR A 792 13.60 -3.95 -13.99
N HIS A 793 13.31 -4.54 -15.15
CA HIS A 793 12.78 -5.90 -15.24
C HIS A 793 11.57 -6.12 -14.31
N GLN A 794 10.72 -5.10 -14.26
CA GLN A 794 9.52 -5.13 -13.44
C GLN A 794 8.45 -5.88 -14.20
N TYR A 795 7.88 -6.87 -13.53
CA TYR A 795 6.79 -7.65 -14.07
C TYR A 795 5.53 -6.81 -14.34
N MET A 796 5.38 -5.71 -13.59
CA MET A 796 4.20 -4.84 -13.66
C MET A 796 4.54 -3.40 -13.27
N THR A 797 3.86 -2.44 -13.90
CA THR A 797 3.95 -1.01 -13.56
C THR A 797 2.96 -0.60 -12.47
N ASN A 798 1.81 -1.30 -12.35
CA ASN A 798 0.82 -1.06 -11.30
C ASN A 798 1.42 -1.26 -9.90
N ILE A 799 1.51 -0.17 -9.13
CA ILE A 799 2.13 -0.19 -7.80
C ILE A 799 1.33 -1.00 -6.77
N GLN A 800 0.02 -1.15 -6.98
CA GLN A 800 -0.87 -1.86 -6.05
C GLN A 800 -1.00 -3.34 -6.39
N ALA A 801 -0.34 -3.84 -7.45
CA ALA A 801 -0.52 -5.21 -7.88
C ALA A 801 -0.09 -6.23 -6.79
N PRO A 802 1.13 -6.19 -6.21
CA PRO A 802 1.49 -7.12 -5.12
C PRO A 802 0.50 -7.11 -3.94
N TYR A 803 -0.02 -5.94 -3.61
CA TYR A 803 -1.02 -5.75 -2.55
C TYR A 803 -2.33 -6.49 -2.86
N HIS A 804 -2.85 -6.40 -4.09
CA HIS A 804 -4.09 -7.07 -4.48
C HIS A 804 -3.90 -8.57 -4.72
N GLU A 805 -2.77 -8.94 -5.34
CA GLU A 805 -2.47 -10.34 -5.66
C GLU A 805 -2.29 -11.16 -4.38
N SER A 806 -1.58 -10.63 -3.39
CA SER A 806 -1.39 -11.32 -2.11
C SER A 806 -2.71 -11.70 -1.41
N TYR A 807 -3.71 -10.82 -1.46
CA TYR A 807 -5.01 -11.12 -0.86
C TYR A 807 -5.74 -12.27 -1.58
N THR A 808 -5.63 -12.30 -2.91
CA THR A 808 -6.24 -13.35 -3.72
C THR A 808 -5.48 -14.68 -3.56
N THR A 809 -4.15 -14.66 -3.41
CA THR A 809 -3.34 -15.83 -3.04
C THR A 809 -3.80 -16.40 -1.72
N LYS A 810 -3.94 -15.57 -0.68
CA LYS A 810 -4.46 -15.96 0.63
C LYS A 810 -5.81 -16.67 0.53
N ILE A 811 -6.76 -16.11 -0.22
CA ILE A 811 -8.09 -16.71 -0.39
C ILE A 811 -7.98 -18.12 -0.98
N SER A 812 -7.16 -18.27 -2.03
CA SER A 812 -6.94 -19.56 -2.70
C SER A 812 -6.26 -20.55 -1.76
N TYR A 813 -5.18 -20.14 -1.11
CA TYR A 813 -4.40 -20.99 -0.20
C TYR A 813 -5.24 -21.45 0.98
N LYS A 814 -6.07 -20.57 1.55
CA LYS A 814 -7.00 -20.94 2.61
C LYS A 814 -8.02 -21.96 2.12
N ALA A 815 -8.54 -21.80 0.91
CA ALA A 815 -9.48 -22.76 0.32
C ALA A 815 -8.84 -24.12 0.04
N PHE A 816 -7.52 -24.18 -0.16
CA PHE A 816 -6.78 -25.41 -0.39
C PHE A 816 -6.16 -25.99 0.89
N GLY A 817 -6.30 -25.32 2.04
CA GLY A 817 -5.67 -25.75 3.30
C GLY A 817 -4.15 -25.58 3.32
N ILE A 818 -3.62 -24.63 2.55
CA ILE A 818 -2.19 -24.30 2.45
C ILE A 818 -1.76 -23.27 3.50
N THR A 819 -2.69 -22.50 4.08
CA THR A 819 -2.35 -21.50 5.12
C THR A 819 -1.84 -22.12 6.42
N GLU A 820 -2.16 -23.40 6.63
CA GLU A 820 -1.73 -24.19 7.79
C GLU A 820 -0.45 -24.98 7.50
N GLU A 821 0.09 -24.88 6.28
CA GLU A 821 1.36 -25.51 5.90
C GLU A 821 2.53 -24.56 6.17
N PRO A 822 3.75 -25.09 6.29
CA PRO A 822 4.94 -24.26 6.29
C PRO A 822 5.00 -23.43 5.00
N LEU A 823 5.28 -22.13 5.15
CA LEU A 823 5.45 -21.18 4.06
C LEU A 823 6.62 -20.26 4.39
N THR A 824 7.53 -20.09 3.42
CA THR A 824 8.67 -19.18 3.54
C THR A 824 8.34 -17.84 2.93
N PHE A 825 8.54 -16.77 3.69
CA PHE A 825 8.38 -15.39 3.24
C PHE A 825 9.72 -14.69 3.24
N ILE A 826 10.17 -14.23 2.06
CA ILE A 826 11.40 -13.46 1.89
C ILE A 826 11.05 -11.98 1.88
N ILE A 827 11.41 -11.29 2.95
CA ILE A 827 10.96 -9.92 3.24
C ILE A 827 12.13 -8.95 3.05
N PRO A 828 11.99 -7.91 2.21
CA PRO A 828 13.06 -6.94 1.98
C PRO A 828 13.37 -6.11 3.24
N VAL A 829 14.65 -5.84 3.44
CA VAL A 829 15.15 -4.87 4.43
C VAL A 829 15.99 -3.84 3.69
N TYR A 830 15.63 -2.56 3.86
CA TYR A 830 16.32 -1.42 3.24
C TYR A 830 17.19 -0.69 4.26
N LYS A 831 18.26 -0.04 3.78
CA LYS A 831 19.09 0.84 4.61
C LYS A 831 18.41 2.19 4.81
N GLY A 832 18.42 2.73 6.03
CA GLY A 832 17.91 4.10 6.31
C GLY A 832 16.39 4.28 6.14
N MET A 833 15.59 3.27 6.49
CA MET A 833 14.13 3.41 6.44
C MET A 833 13.60 4.41 7.48
N PRO A 834 12.55 5.20 7.15
CA PRO A 834 11.88 6.04 8.14
C PRO A 834 11.15 5.18 9.17
N SER A 835 10.75 5.79 10.30
CA SER A 835 9.99 5.10 11.35
C SER A 835 8.67 4.51 10.85
N SER A 836 7.98 5.19 9.91
CA SER A 836 6.79 4.70 9.24
C SER A 836 6.54 5.43 7.91
N THR A 837 5.64 4.87 7.09
CA THR A 837 5.17 5.47 5.84
C THR A 837 3.64 5.50 5.82
N LYS A 838 3.04 6.50 5.17
CA LYS A 838 1.58 6.67 5.06
C LYS A 838 1.20 7.19 3.69
N LEU A 839 0.00 6.80 3.22
CA LEU A 839 -0.57 7.37 2.01
C LEU A 839 -0.91 8.87 2.22
N PRO A 840 -0.86 9.70 1.14
CA PRO A 840 -1.15 11.14 1.19
C PRO A 840 -2.57 11.53 1.61
#